data_AF-A0A0V0VHZ3-F1
#
_entry.id   AF-A0A0V0VHZ3-F1
#
_cell.length_a   1.000
_cell.length_b   1.000
_cell.length_c   1.000
_cell.angle_alpha   90.00
_cell.angle_beta   90.00
_cell.angle_gamma   90.00
#
_symmetry.space_group_name_H-M   'P 1'
#
loop_
_entity.id
_entity.type
_entity.pdbx_description
1 polymer ?
#
loop_
_entity_poly.entity_id
_entity_poly.type
_entity_poly.pdbx_seq_one_letter_code
_entity_poly.pdbx_strand_id
1 'polypeptide(L)'
;MFALRLCAVCLCLWILGKNAFAFPMACNYEAPKVEHVISSVRQRISDTLHHRIKRNVFHKLRITPYFDTSIDRLSETKRKYVMENVKLACSFWQEALYVRPLVSALLLDRQCSPNEPIHHDGRTCCVSKCQAVTTCGEVTIPESHLMNCRIFDGSCPEDDLLSMGAGIPDTDFVLYVSAVNADRCKQKENVAYAAHCQMESILNRPIAGYMNICPHAVSADERDHEALFSTMKHEILHALGFSAALFAYFRDDQGRPLTPRNEFGTPAIFNNKFGFYQPSEAVVKTVVRNDWLVRSGVVNHTVHLLVTPRVKLEVQRHFNCNQLEGAELENQGTVGTVFGHWEKRLFENEAMTGTHTQNPVYSRLTLALMEDTGWYRANYSAAESLNWGSNLGCEFAMKSCGEWISNARKRNVSPAPYCTDLKQKTGWQGMKTKCSSNRDSLALCHLIEYPKDLPEEYQYFDYLEGVKEESLGRYGGSVEIADYCPFLQEFEWRKGEHHEHRDSRCELTGNMPTDSALNGAMEWYGPNSACFDFASVWSQQSCHVSRTYIHHGAGCYEYECTDGRLWLKILNGTWRYPCYKSGQVIHLRKIVGDWYHEGSIICPHCTELCQENFTCLPESEPAMYIGDEVQHLRCGCASNFSHRVVEMIILLYLTRIVGYILRFRL
;
A
#
# COMPACT_ATOMS: atom_id res chain seq x y z
N MET A 1 23.01 42.98 -23.92
CA MET A 1 22.47 42.90 -22.54
C MET A 1 21.02 42.40 -22.42
N PHE A 2 20.27 42.17 -23.51
CA PHE A 2 18.93 41.56 -23.45
C PHE A 2 18.92 40.01 -23.57
N ALA A 3 19.90 39.42 -24.27
CA ALA A 3 19.97 37.96 -24.45
C ALA A 3 20.41 37.18 -23.18
N LEU A 4 21.23 37.80 -22.31
CA LEU A 4 21.69 37.18 -21.06
C LEU A 4 20.62 37.16 -19.95
N ARG A 5 19.59 38.02 -20.04
CA ARG A 5 18.47 38.01 -19.08
C ARG A 5 17.39 36.99 -19.42
N LEU A 6 17.15 36.69 -20.70
CA LEU A 6 16.23 35.61 -21.08
C LEU A 6 16.78 34.21 -20.76
N CYS A 7 18.10 34.01 -20.87
CA CYS A 7 18.71 32.71 -20.55
C CYS A 7 18.65 32.40 -19.04
N ALA A 8 18.76 33.42 -18.17
CA ALA A 8 18.65 33.25 -16.72
C ALA A 8 17.21 32.97 -16.25
N VAL A 9 16.19 33.52 -16.94
CA VAL A 9 14.77 33.25 -16.64
C VAL A 9 14.36 31.86 -17.13
N CYS A 10 14.84 31.43 -18.31
CA CYS A 10 14.61 30.07 -18.79
C CYS A 10 15.35 29.01 -17.95
N LEU A 11 16.57 29.29 -17.44
CA LEU A 11 17.26 28.37 -16.53
C LEU A 11 16.58 28.27 -15.16
N CYS A 12 16.03 29.37 -14.63
CA CYS A 12 15.27 29.33 -13.37
C CYS A 12 13.96 28.54 -13.52
N LEU A 13 13.28 28.63 -14.66
CA LEU A 13 12.09 27.83 -14.95
C LEU A 13 12.41 26.35 -15.23
N TRP A 14 13.60 26.03 -15.73
CA TRP A 14 14.05 24.65 -15.91
C TRP A 14 14.51 23.98 -14.62
N ILE A 15 15.06 24.76 -13.67
CA ILE A 15 15.46 24.26 -12.34
C ILE A 15 14.26 24.10 -11.40
N LEU A 16 13.20 24.90 -11.56
CA LEU A 16 11.96 24.75 -10.78
C LEU A 16 11.05 23.60 -11.27
N GLY A 17 11.27 23.06 -12.47
CA GLY A 17 10.45 22.00 -13.07
C GLY A 17 10.92 20.56 -12.82
N LYS A 18 12.01 20.35 -12.07
CA LYS A 18 12.60 19.00 -11.85
C LYS A 18 12.39 18.41 -10.46
N ASN A 19 11.68 19.10 -9.56
CA ASN A 19 11.12 18.45 -8.39
C ASN A 19 9.80 17.79 -8.80
N ALA A 20 9.89 16.68 -9.53
CA ALA A 20 8.82 15.72 -9.58
C ALA A 20 8.67 15.17 -8.16
N PHE A 21 7.85 15.85 -7.36
CA PHE A 21 7.26 15.25 -6.17
C PHE A 21 6.58 13.98 -6.68
N ALA A 22 7.10 12.81 -6.31
CA ALA A 22 6.36 11.58 -6.40
C ALA A 22 5.21 11.73 -5.40
N PHE A 23 4.09 12.29 -5.87
CA PHE A 23 2.85 12.25 -5.11
C PHE A 23 2.39 10.80 -5.05
N PRO A 24 1.87 10.34 -3.89
CA PRO A 24 1.27 9.03 -3.80
C PRO A 24 0.15 8.95 -4.83
N MET A 25 0.18 7.88 -5.62
CA MET A 25 -0.76 7.66 -6.70
C MET A 25 -2.14 7.39 -6.09
N ALA A 26 -3.06 8.34 -6.24
CA ALA A 26 -4.39 8.25 -5.65
C ALA A 26 -5.26 7.23 -6.38
N CYS A 27 -5.99 6.40 -5.63
CA CYS A 27 -7.03 5.55 -6.19
C CYS A 27 -8.31 6.39 -6.34
N ASN A 28 -8.59 6.81 -7.57
CA ASN A 28 -9.83 7.50 -7.90
C ASN A 28 -10.87 6.48 -8.36
N TYR A 29 -11.34 5.63 -7.44
CA TYR A 29 -12.47 4.74 -7.69
C TYR A 29 -13.67 5.56 -8.14
N GLU A 30 -14.48 5.00 -9.05
CA GLU A 30 -15.75 5.59 -9.46
C GLU A 30 -16.79 4.49 -9.58
N ALA A 31 -17.83 4.58 -8.76
CA ALA A 31 -18.96 3.67 -8.80
C ALA A 31 -19.58 3.59 -10.20
N PRO A 32 -20.04 2.40 -10.63
CA PRO A 32 -20.78 2.27 -11.88
C PRO A 32 -22.11 3.01 -11.74
N LYS A 33 -22.53 3.68 -12.82
CA LYS A 33 -23.85 4.31 -12.85
C LYS A 33 -24.93 3.25 -12.76
N VAL A 34 -25.99 3.49 -11.99
CA VAL A 34 -27.06 2.50 -11.76
C VAL A 34 -27.73 2.09 -13.07
N GLU A 35 -27.90 3.00 -14.01
CA GLU A 35 -28.43 2.70 -15.33
C GLU A 35 -27.52 1.74 -16.14
N HIS A 36 -26.23 1.65 -15.84
CA HIS A 36 -25.32 0.74 -16.54
C HIS A 36 -25.25 -0.66 -15.87
N VAL A 37 -25.89 -0.84 -14.71
CA VAL A 37 -25.86 -2.09 -13.95
C VAL A 37 -27.17 -2.85 -14.09
N ILE A 38 -27.09 -4.12 -14.48
CA ILE A 38 -28.26 -5.02 -14.46
C ILE A 38 -28.30 -5.74 -13.10
N SER A 39 -29.25 -5.37 -12.25
CA SER A 39 -29.23 -5.73 -10.82
C SER A 39 -30.00 -7.01 -10.45
N SER A 40 -30.66 -7.67 -11.41
CA SER A 40 -31.60 -8.77 -11.16
C SER A 40 -31.54 -9.86 -12.22
N VAL A 41 -30.33 -10.38 -12.46
CA VAL A 41 -30.11 -11.50 -13.38
C VAL A 41 -30.56 -12.80 -12.72
N ARG A 42 -31.44 -13.55 -13.36
CA ARG A 42 -31.89 -14.85 -12.85
C ARG A 42 -30.96 -15.96 -13.34
N GLN A 43 -30.25 -16.60 -12.41
CA GLN A 43 -29.47 -17.81 -12.68
C GLN A 43 -30.39 -19.04 -12.61
N ARG A 44 -30.04 -20.11 -13.32
CA ARG A 44 -30.78 -21.39 -13.16
C ARG A 44 -30.52 -21.93 -11.77
N ILE A 45 -31.60 -22.23 -11.06
CA ILE A 45 -31.55 -22.83 -9.73
C ILE A 45 -32.34 -24.12 -9.85
N SER A 46 -31.80 -25.21 -9.30
CA SER A 46 -32.54 -26.47 -9.23
C SER A 46 -33.82 -26.27 -8.41
N ASP A 47 -34.96 -26.65 -8.98
CA ASP A 47 -36.28 -26.60 -8.32
C ASP A 47 -36.33 -27.40 -6.99
N THR A 48 -35.35 -28.27 -6.73
CA THR A 48 -35.28 -29.08 -5.51
C THR A 48 -34.97 -28.29 -4.23
N LEU A 49 -34.64 -26.99 -4.31
CA LEU A 49 -34.31 -26.16 -3.14
C LEU A 49 -35.44 -25.25 -2.64
N HIS A 50 -36.59 -25.18 -3.31
CA HIS A 50 -37.77 -24.44 -2.80
C HIS A 50 -38.28 -24.99 -1.45
N HIS A 51 -37.85 -26.19 -1.05
CA HIS A 51 -38.22 -26.82 0.23
C HIS A 51 -37.06 -27.21 1.15
N ARG A 52 -35.81 -26.87 0.82
CA ARG A 52 -34.67 -27.12 1.73
C ARG A 52 -33.68 -25.96 1.74
N ILE A 53 -33.99 -24.97 2.59
CA ILE A 53 -33.03 -24.02 3.21
C ILE A 53 -32.02 -24.77 4.13
N LYS A 54 -31.66 -26.01 3.80
CA LYS A 54 -30.84 -26.91 4.63
C LYS A 54 -29.76 -27.57 3.79
N ARG A 55 -28.76 -26.77 3.39
CA ARG A 55 -27.33 -27.13 3.38
C ARG A 55 -26.53 -25.91 2.93
N ASN A 56 -25.91 -25.21 3.89
CA ASN A 56 -24.91 -24.16 3.71
C ASN A 56 -23.63 -24.71 3.06
N VAL A 57 -23.73 -25.29 1.87
CA VAL A 57 -22.56 -25.81 1.15
C VAL A 57 -21.96 -24.64 0.39
N PHE A 58 -20.89 -24.12 0.96
CA PHE A 58 -20.03 -23.17 0.30
C PHE A 58 -18.92 -23.93 -0.42
N HIS A 59 -18.51 -23.41 -1.57
CA HIS A 59 -17.36 -23.91 -2.32
C HIS A 59 -16.46 -22.73 -2.68
N LYS A 60 -15.21 -23.00 -3.11
CA LYS A 60 -14.26 -21.93 -3.43
C LYS A 60 -14.83 -21.07 -4.56
N LEU A 61 -14.76 -19.74 -4.42
CA LEU A 61 -15.20 -18.82 -5.45
C LEU A 61 -14.48 -19.15 -6.78
N ARG A 62 -15.22 -19.23 -7.89
CA ARG A 62 -14.65 -19.38 -9.24
C ARG A 62 -14.80 -18.10 -10.03
N ILE A 63 -13.68 -17.46 -10.33
CA ILE A 63 -13.55 -16.23 -11.09
C ILE A 63 -12.98 -16.58 -12.46
N THR A 64 -13.74 -16.33 -13.52
CA THR A 64 -13.28 -16.54 -14.90
C THR A 64 -12.93 -15.19 -15.54
N PRO A 65 -11.64 -14.88 -15.76
CA PRO A 65 -11.25 -13.69 -16.49
C PRO A 65 -11.47 -13.89 -17.99
N TYR A 66 -12.17 -12.94 -18.63
CA TYR A 66 -12.34 -12.83 -20.07
C TYR A 66 -11.51 -11.66 -20.58
N PHE A 67 -10.52 -11.91 -21.43
CA PHE A 67 -9.66 -10.87 -21.98
C PHE A 67 -10.19 -10.35 -23.31
N ASP A 68 -10.48 -9.06 -23.37
CA ASP A 68 -10.90 -8.38 -24.59
C ASP A 68 -9.74 -8.24 -25.60
N THR A 69 -10.08 -8.12 -26.88
CA THR A 69 -9.12 -7.95 -27.98
C THR A 69 -8.24 -6.69 -27.85
N SER A 70 -8.62 -5.71 -27.04
CA SER A 70 -7.76 -4.57 -26.69
C SER A 70 -6.45 -4.99 -26.02
N ILE A 71 -6.44 -6.10 -25.28
CA ILE A 71 -5.25 -6.67 -24.65
C ILE A 71 -4.20 -7.10 -25.70
N ASP A 72 -4.63 -7.53 -26.88
CA ASP A 72 -3.74 -7.90 -27.99
C ASP A 72 -3.02 -6.71 -28.63
N ARG A 73 -3.42 -5.48 -28.31
CA ARG A 73 -2.73 -4.26 -28.76
C ARG A 73 -1.50 -3.94 -27.92
N LEU A 74 -1.34 -4.56 -26.75
CA LEU A 74 -0.14 -4.45 -25.93
C LEU A 74 1.03 -5.21 -26.58
N SER A 75 2.26 -4.83 -26.26
CA SER A 75 3.43 -5.63 -26.66
C SER A 75 3.34 -7.04 -26.06
N GLU A 76 3.97 -8.03 -26.69
CA GLU A 76 3.88 -9.43 -26.26
C GLU A 76 4.26 -9.61 -24.78
N THR A 77 5.31 -8.93 -24.32
CA THR A 77 5.77 -8.90 -22.92
C THR A 77 4.71 -8.35 -21.98
N LYS A 78 4.16 -7.17 -22.28
CA LYS A 78 3.12 -6.51 -21.48
C LYS A 78 1.82 -7.31 -21.46
N ARG A 79 1.44 -7.90 -22.61
CA ARG A 79 0.26 -8.75 -22.74
C ARG A 79 0.38 -9.97 -21.84
N LYS A 80 1.48 -10.72 -21.94
CA LYS A 80 1.73 -11.90 -21.12
C LYS A 80 1.68 -11.54 -19.63
N TYR A 81 2.39 -10.47 -19.27
CA TYR A 81 2.43 -9.96 -17.91
C TYR A 81 1.04 -9.62 -17.36
N VAL A 82 0.23 -8.86 -18.09
CA VAL A 82 -1.16 -8.54 -17.70
C VAL A 82 -1.99 -9.81 -17.54
N MET A 83 -1.98 -10.70 -18.54
CA MET A 83 -2.80 -11.91 -18.49
C MET A 83 -2.43 -12.85 -17.34
N GLU A 84 -1.14 -12.98 -17.02
CA GLU A 84 -0.66 -13.80 -15.90
C GLU A 84 -1.04 -13.17 -14.55
N ASN A 85 -0.82 -11.87 -14.38
CA ASN A 85 -1.07 -11.20 -13.10
C ASN A 85 -2.55 -11.07 -12.78
N VAL A 86 -3.40 -10.85 -13.78
CA VAL A 86 -4.86 -10.89 -13.59
C VAL A 86 -5.30 -12.27 -13.11
N LYS A 87 -4.77 -13.35 -13.70
CA LYS A 87 -5.10 -14.72 -13.28
C LYS A 87 -4.62 -15.01 -11.87
N LEU A 88 -3.43 -14.53 -11.49
CA LEU A 88 -2.90 -14.65 -10.13
C LEU A 88 -3.76 -13.87 -9.13
N ALA A 89 -4.18 -12.65 -9.48
CA ALA A 89 -5.02 -11.81 -8.62
C ALA A 89 -6.42 -12.43 -8.45
N CYS A 90 -6.99 -13.00 -9.52
CA CYS A 90 -8.21 -13.82 -9.43
C CYS A 90 -7.98 -15.00 -8.48
N SER A 91 -6.88 -15.73 -8.64
CA SER A 91 -6.55 -16.91 -7.83
C SER A 91 -6.48 -16.59 -6.33
N PHE A 92 -5.90 -15.43 -5.95
CA PHE A 92 -5.91 -14.96 -4.57
C PHE A 92 -7.34 -14.89 -4.01
N TRP A 93 -8.26 -14.21 -4.71
CA TRP A 93 -9.65 -14.07 -4.27
C TRP A 93 -10.43 -15.39 -4.30
N GLN A 94 -10.12 -16.31 -5.22
CA GLN A 94 -10.69 -17.66 -5.23
C GLN A 94 -10.28 -18.50 -4.01
N GLU A 95 -9.09 -18.27 -3.46
CA GLU A 95 -8.60 -18.92 -2.24
C GLU A 95 -9.08 -18.22 -0.96
N ALA A 96 -9.24 -16.90 -1.02
CA ALA A 96 -9.69 -16.07 0.09
C ALA A 96 -11.20 -16.14 0.33
N LEU A 97 -12.01 -16.46 -0.69
CA LEU A 97 -13.47 -16.39 -0.60
C LEU A 97 -14.14 -17.70 -1.03
N TYR A 98 -15.18 -18.07 -0.29
CA TYR A 98 -16.10 -19.13 -0.65
C TYR A 98 -17.47 -18.56 -0.97
N VAL A 99 -18.18 -19.16 -1.91
CA VAL A 99 -19.49 -18.69 -2.39
C VAL A 99 -20.50 -19.84 -2.39
N ARG A 100 -21.79 -19.50 -2.44
CA ARG A 100 -22.86 -20.47 -2.74
C ARG A 100 -22.79 -20.81 -4.23
N PRO A 101 -22.72 -22.10 -4.62
CA PRO A 101 -22.52 -22.48 -6.01
C PRO A 101 -23.70 -22.10 -6.89
N LEU A 102 -23.39 -21.64 -8.11
CA LEU A 102 -24.37 -21.65 -9.20
C LEU A 102 -24.59 -23.08 -9.70
N VAL A 103 -25.83 -23.41 -10.06
CA VAL A 103 -26.24 -24.77 -10.45
C VAL A 103 -25.95 -25.05 -11.93
N SER A 104 -25.82 -24.00 -12.75
CA SER A 104 -25.53 -24.10 -14.18
C SER A 104 -24.36 -23.20 -14.57
N ALA A 105 -23.97 -23.27 -15.85
CA ALA A 105 -23.16 -22.25 -16.47
C ALA A 105 -23.75 -20.85 -16.22
N LEU A 106 -22.88 -19.89 -15.93
CA LEU A 106 -23.22 -18.50 -15.66
C LEU A 106 -23.72 -17.85 -16.96
N LEU A 107 -24.92 -17.27 -16.90
CA LEU A 107 -25.53 -16.55 -18.01
C LEU A 107 -25.83 -15.11 -17.59
N LEU A 108 -25.69 -14.17 -18.53
CA LEU A 108 -25.87 -12.73 -18.29
C LEU A 108 -27.07 -12.19 -19.07
N ASP A 109 -27.72 -11.16 -18.54
CA ASP A 109 -28.86 -10.51 -19.20
C ASP A 109 -28.39 -9.50 -20.24
N ARG A 110 -29.23 -9.27 -21.25
CA ARG A 110 -29.03 -8.23 -22.26
C ARG A 110 -29.49 -6.87 -21.76
N GLN A 111 -28.80 -5.81 -22.17
CA GLN A 111 -29.22 -4.43 -21.90
C GLN A 111 -30.48 -4.05 -22.70
N CYS A 112 -31.31 -3.15 -22.17
CA CYS A 112 -32.55 -2.70 -22.81
C CYS A 112 -32.36 -1.43 -23.68
N SER A 113 -33.23 -1.25 -24.69
CA SER A 113 -33.25 -0.06 -25.57
C SER A 113 -34.67 0.49 -25.78
N PRO A 114 -35.04 1.65 -25.19
CA PRO A 114 -34.26 2.45 -24.23
C PRO A 114 -34.00 1.68 -22.93
N ASN A 115 -33.13 2.21 -22.07
CA ASN A 115 -32.69 1.54 -20.85
C ASN A 115 -33.77 1.56 -19.75
N GLU A 116 -34.87 0.87 -20.04
CA GLU A 116 -36.09 0.79 -19.24
C GLU A 116 -36.38 -0.70 -19.00
N PRO A 117 -35.72 -1.31 -18.01
CA PRO A 117 -36.07 -2.65 -17.57
C PRO A 117 -37.35 -2.63 -16.72
N ILE A 118 -38.22 -3.62 -16.92
CA ILE A 118 -39.35 -3.94 -16.06
C ILE A 118 -39.00 -5.17 -15.23
N HIS A 119 -39.30 -5.09 -13.92
CA HIS A 119 -39.24 -6.24 -13.02
C HIS A 119 -40.64 -6.85 -12.86
N HIS A 120 -40.79 -8.12 -13.23
CA HIS A 120 -42.06 -8.86 -13.10
C HIS A 120 -41.78 -10.30 -12.68
N ASP A 121 -42.41 -10.77 -11.61
CA ASP A 121 -42.22 -12.12 -11.04
C ASP A 121 -40.75 -12.53 -10.82
N GLY A 122 -39.94 -11.59 -10.35
CA GLY A 122 -38.50 -11.79 -10.10
C GLY A 122 -37.66 -11.96 -11.38
N ARG A 123 -38.19 -11.57 -12.54
CA ARG A 123 -37.49 -11.52 -13.84
C ARG A 123 -37.33 -10.09 -14.31
N THR A 124 -36.31 -9.86 -15.13
CA THR A 124 -36.05 -8.57 -15.77
C THR A 124 -36.32 -8.69 -17.27
N CYS A 125 -37.14 -7.79 -17.80
CA CYS A 125 -37.51 -7.75 -19.22
C CYS A 125 -37.42 -6.31 -19.73
N CYS A 126 -37.18 -6.15 -21.04
CA CYS A 126 -37.19 -4.85 -21.68
C CYS A 126 -38.60 -4.45 -22.10
N VAL A 127 -38.96 -3.17 -21.97
CA VAL A 127 -40.27 -2.64 -22.40
C VAL A 127 -40.49 -2.85 -23.91
N SER A 128 -39.46 -2.60 -24.71
CA SER A 128 -39.55 -2.51 -26.18
C SER A 128 -38.69 -3.55 -26.88
N LYS A 129 -37.38 -3.52 -26.63
CA LYS A 129 -36.38 -4.40 -27.26
C LYS A 129 -35.09 -4.39 -26.43
N CYS A 130 -34.28 -5.42 -26.63
CA CYS A 130 -32.90 -5.41 -26.14
C CYS A 130 -31.98 -4.63 -27.07
N GLN A 131 -30.87 -4.15 -26.53
CA GLN A 131 -29.75 -3.64 -27.32
C GLN A 131 -29.15 -4.77 -28.16
N ALA A 132 -28.71 -4.42 -29.37
CA ALA A 132 -28.00 -5.35 -30.24
C ALA A 132 -26.63 -5.75 -29.69
N VAL A 133 -26.05 -4.90 -28.83
CA VAL A 133 -24.76 -5.12 -28.16
C VAL A 133 -24.98 -4.88 -26.67
N THR A 134 -24.51 -5.79 -25.83
CA THR A 134 -24.49 -5.62 -24.37
C THR A 134 -23.05 -5.43 -23.92
N THR A 135 -22.80 -4.44 -23.07
CA THR A 135 -21.46 -4.14 -22.56
C THR A 135 -21.33 -4.32 -21.05
N CYS A 136 -20.11 -4.58 -20.59
CA CYS A 136 -19.71 -4.54 -19.19
C CYS A 136 -18.45 -3.66 -19.12
N GLY A 137 -18.63 -2.40 -18.70
CA GLY A 137 -17.59 -1.39 -18.82
C GLY A 137 -17.18 -1.18 -20.28
N GLU A 138 -15.87 -1.28 -20.55
CA GLU A 138 -15.28 -1.08 -21.88
C GLU A 138 -15.40 -2.31 -22.79
N VAL A 139 -15.89 -3.45 -22.26
CA VAL A 139 -15.90 -4.74 -22.98
C VAL A 139 -17.30 -5.05 -23.50
N THR A 140 -17.36 -5.49 -24.76
CA THR A 140 -18.57 -6.09 -25.34
C THR A 140 -18.72 -7.53 -24.87
N ILE A 141 -19.85 -7.85 -24.26
CA ILE A 141 -20.14 -9.21 -23.77
C ILE A 141 -20.39 -10.13 -24.97
N PRO A 142 -19.71 -11.29 -25.07
CA PRO A 142 -19.95 -12.27 -26.13
C PRO A 142 -21.39 -12.79 -26.12
N GLU A 143 -21.96 -12.98 -27.30
CA GLU A 143 -23.30 -13.55 -27.48
C GLU A 143 -23.45 -14.94 -26.82
N SER A 144 -22.37 -15.72 -26.75
CA SER A 144 -22.34 -17.01 -26.06
C SER A 144 -22.52 -16.92 -24.54
N HIS A 145 -22.29 -15.75 -23.93
CA HIS A 145 -22.46 -15.52 -22.48
C HIS A 145 -23.85 -14.99 -22.13
N LEU A 146 -24.64 -14.57 -23.13
CA LEU A 146 -25.91 -13.86 -22.94
C LEU A 146 -27.11 -14.81 -22.97
N MET A 147 -28.10 -14.49 -22.15
CA MET A 147 -29.44 -15.03 -22.24
C MET A 147 -30.20 -14.46 -23.44
N ASN A 148 -31.37 -15.05 -23.71
CA ASN A 148 -32.28 -14.52 -24.70
C ASN A 148 -32.78 -13.13 -24.33
N CYS A 149 -33.08 -12.34 -25.36
CA CYS A 149 -33.78 -11.09 -25.15
C CYS A 149 -35.19 -11.34 -24.62
N ARG A 150 -35.51 -10.79 -23.45
CA ARG A 150 -36.86 -10.80 -22.89
C ARG A 150 -37.53 -9.46 -23.13
N ILE A 151 -38.66 -9.47 -23.85
CA ILE A 151 -39.49 -8.29 -24.09
C ILE A 151 -40.80 -8.48 -23.32
N PHE A 152 -41.23 -7.44 -22.61
CA PHE A 152 -42.48 -7.46 -21.85
C PHE A 152 -43.68 -7.32 -22.80
N ASP A 153 -44.52 -8.36 -22.85
CA ASP A 153 -45.71 -8.44 -23.71
C ASP A 153 -47.03 -8.52 -22.92
N GLY A 154 -46.98 -8.13 -21.64
CA GLY A 154 -48.01 -8.44 -20.64
C GLY A 154 -47.56 -9.53 -19.66
N SER A 155 -46.49 -10.26 -20.01
CA SER A 155 -45.76 -11.16 -19.13
C SER A 155 -44.24 -11.00 -19.32
N CYS A 156 -43.44 -11.63 -18.47
CA CYS A 156 -42.00 -11.79 -18.68
C CYS A 156 -41.72 -13.22 -19.19
N PRO A 157 -41.65 -13.43 -20.52
CA PRO A 157 -41.63 -14.77 -21.11
C PRO A 157 -40.45 -15.63 -20.63
N GLU A 158 -40.67 -16.95 -20.61
CA GLU A 158 -39.63 -17.93 -20.26
C GLU A 158 -38.58 -18.06 -21.35
N ASP A 159 -37.38 -18.49 -20.94
CA ASP A 159 -36.23 -18.55 -21.83
C ASP A 159 -36.35 -19.76 -22.79
N ASP A 160 -36.46 -19.50 -24.10
CA ASP A 160 -36.38 -20.54 -25.14
C ASP A 160 -34.96 -21.15 -25.21
N LEU A 161 -34.85 -22.45 -24.89
CA LEU A 161 -33.59 -23.19 -24.84
C LEU A 161 -32.81 -23.20 -26.16
N LEU A 162 -33.47 -22.99 -27.30
CA LEU A 162 -32.85 -23.14 -28.63
C LEU A 162 -32.04 -21.93 -29.10
N SER A 163 -32.22 -20.76 -28.48
CA SER A 163 -31.58 -19.49 -28.91
C SER A 163 -30.63 -18.86 -27.89
N MET A 164 -30.48 -19.48 -26.70
CA MET A 164 -29.60 -18.99 -25.64
C MET A 164 -28.12 -19.25 -25.94
N GLY A 165 -27.25 -18.36 -25.44
CA GLY A 165 -25.82 -18.65 -25.34
C GLY A 165 -25.54 -19.87 -24.46
N ALA A 166 -24.38 -20.51 -24.67
CA ALA A 166 -23.96 -21.66 -23.87
C ALA A 166 -23.71 -21.32 -22.39
N GLY A 167 -23.50 -20.04 -22.07
CA GLY A 167 -23.07 -19.58 -20.77
C GLY A 167 -21.60 -19.90 -20.49
N ILE A 168 -21.13 -19.45 -19.33
CA ILE A 168 -19.75 -19.63 -18.88
C ILE A 168 -19.73 -20.79 -17.88
N PRO A 169 -19.17 -21.96 -18.23
CA PRO A 169 -19.15 -23.11 -17.33
C PRO A 169 -18.28 -22.82 -16.12
N ASP A 170 -18.54 -23.54 -15.02
CA ASP A 170 -17.74 -23.51 -13.80
C ASP A 170 -17.35 -22.12 -13.27
N THR A 171 -18.28 -21.17 -13.38
CA THR A 171 -18.02 -19.76 -13.06
C THR A 171 -19.07 -19.24 -12.10
N ASP A 172 -18.66 -18.57 -11.02
CA ASP A 172 -19.57 -17.87 -10.09
C ASP A 172 -19.48 -16.34 -10.24
N PHE A 173 -18.38 -15.85 -10.83
CA PHE A 173 -18.15 -14.46 -11.21
C PHE A 173 -17.31 -14.39 -12.49
N VAL A 174 -17.73 -13.62 -13.49
CA VAL A 174 -16.91 -13.33 -14.68
C VAL A 174 -16.31 -11.93 -14.59
N LEU A 175 -15.01 -11.81 -14.87
CA LEU A 175 -14.29 -10.55 -14.92
C LEU A 175 -13.90 -10.23 -16.37
N TYR A 176 -14.51 -9.19 -16.95
CA TYR A 176 -14.16 -8.71 -18.29
C TYR A 176 -12.98 -7.74 -18.22
N VAL A 177 -11.88 -8.08 -18.89
CA VAL A 177 -10.61 -7.36 -18.77
C VAL A 177 -10.24 -6.69 -20.09
N SER A 178 -10.02 -5.39 -20.05
CA SER A 178 -9.60 -4.58 -21.21
C SER A 178 -8.32 -3.78 -20.92
N ALA A 179 -7.66 -3.35 -21.98
CA ALA A 179 -6.62 -2.33 -21.92
C ALA A 179 -6.87 -1.23 -22.95
N VAL A 180 -7.85 -0.38 -22.66
CA VAL A 180 -8.18 0.78 -23.49
C VAL A 180 -7.80 2.08 -22.79
N ASN A 181 -7.42 3.08 -23.60
CA ASN A 181 -7.14 4.42 -23.11
C ASN A 181 -8.44 5.23 -22.96
N ALA A 182 -9.31 4.76 -22.07
CA ALA A 182 -10.60 5.38 -21.75
C ALA A 182 -10.42 6.74 -21.06
N ASP A 183 -11.51 7.49 -20.88
CA ASP A 183 -11.47 8.80 -20.22
C ASP A 183 -10.85 8.75 -18.82
N ARG A 184 -11.12 7.68 -18.07
CA ARG A 184 -10.52 7.43 -16.74
C ARG A 184 -9.00 7.26 -16.78
N CYS A 185 -8.43 6.84 -17.90
CA CYS A 185 -6.98 6.72 -18.09
C CYS A 185 -6.30 8.03 -18.52
N LYS A 186 -7.05 9.13 -18.70
CA LYS A 186 -6.46 10.44 -19.01
C LYS A 186 -5.78 11.07 -17.79
N GLN A 187 -6.21 10.71 -16.58
CA GLN A 187 -5.52 11.06 -15.35
C GLN A 187 -4.31 10.14 -15.21
N LYS A 188 -3.10 10.69 -15.23
CA LYS A 188 -1.83 9.93 -15.21
C LYS A 188 -1.64 9.06 -13.97
N GLU A 189 -2.42 9.30 -12.92
CA GLU A 189 -2.34 8.59 -11.65
C GLU A 189 -3.24 7.34 -11.64
N ASN A 190 -4.17 7.20 -12.58
CA ASN A 190 -5.02 6.03 -12.66
C ASN A 190 -4.31 4.89 -13.40
N VAL A 191 -4.00 3.82 -12.67
CA VAL A 191 -3.32 2.63 -13.20
C VAL A 191 -4.32 1.63 -13.79
N ALA A 192 -5.40 1.40 -13.07
CA ALA A 192 -6.52 0.56 -13.47
C ALA A 192 -7.79 1.06 -12.78
N TYR A 193 -8.93 0.55 -13.21
CA TYR A 193 -10.20 0.72 -12.49
C TYR A 193 -11.10 -0.48 -12.77
N ALA A 194 -11.93 -0.84 -11.81
CA ALA A 194 -12.90 -1.91 -11.95
C ALA A 194 -14.23 -1.62 -11.25
N ALA A 195 -15.27 -2.31 -11.69
CA ALA A 195 -16.58 -2.27 -11.04
C ALA A 195 -17.42 -3.50 -11.42
N HIS A 196 -18.52 -3.69 -10.70
CA HIS A 196 -19.55 -4.65 -11.08
C HIS A 196 -20.42 -4.09 -12.22
N CYS A 197 -20.98 -4.98 -13.04
CA CYS A 197 -21.91 -4.60 -14.12
C CYS A 197 -23.20 -5.43 -14.10
N GLN A 198 -23.19 -6.66 -13.56
CA GLN A 198 -24.41 -7.44 -13.37
C GLN A 198 -24.44 -8.17 -12.02
N MET A 199 -25.64 -8.28 -11.44
CA MET A 199 -25.89 -8.88 -10.13
C MET A 199 -27.03 -9.91 -10.22
N GLU A 200 -26.97 -10.96 -9.41
CA GLU A 200 -28.05 -11.96 -9.37
C GLU A 200 -29.32 -11.46 -8.66
N SER A 201 -30.46 -11.96 -9.09
CA SER A 201 -31.80 -11.54 -8.60
C SER A 201 -32.11 -11.91 -7.15
N ILE A 202 -31.54 -12.99 -6.61
CA ILE A 202 -31.96 -13.49 -5.28
C ILE A 202 -31.18 -12.82 -4.16
N LEU A 203 -29.85 -12.86 -4.24
CA LEU A 203 -28.99 -12.30 -3.21
C LEU A 203 -28.47 -10.90 -3.55
N ASN A 204 -28.74 -10.37 -4.74
CA ASN A 204 -28.10 -9.15 -5.26
C ASN A 204 -26.57 -9.24 -5.18
N ARG A 205 -26.00 -10.43 -5.38
CA ARG A 205 -24.56 -10.64 -5.41
C ARG A 205 -24.03 -10.26 -6.80
N PRO A 206 -22.91 -9.53 -6.92
CA PRO A 206 -22.21 -9.36 -8.18
C PRO A 206 -21.84 -10.71 -8.80
N ILE A 207 -22.17 -10.87 -10.08
CA ILE A 207 -21.86 -12.07 -10.89
C ILE A 207 -21.05 -11.74 -12.13
N ALA A 208 -21.00 -10.47 -12.53
CA ALA A 208 -20.12 -9.98 -13.58
C ALA A 208 -19.58 -8.60 -13.20
N GLY A 209 -18.32 -8.38 -13.53
CA GLY A 209 -17.67 -7.09 -13.44
C GLY A 209 -16.65 -6.90 -14.54
N TYR A 210 -16.10 -5.69 -14.60
CA TYR A 210 -15.06 -5.35 -15.56
C TYR A 210 -13.87 -4.74 -14.84
N MET A 211 -12.71 -4.85 -15.47
CA MET A 211 -11.48 -4.15 -15.08
C MET A 211 -10.80 -3.64 -16.35
N ASN A 212 -10.51 -2.35 -16.38
CA ASN A 212 -9.71 -1.76 -17.45
C ASN A 212 -8.35 -1.34 -16.91
N ILE A 213 -7.29 -1.85 -17.53
CA ILE A 213 -5.91 -1.50 -17.19
C ILE A 213 -5.45 -0.40 -18.14
N CYS A 214 -4.99 0.72 -17.61
CA CYS A 214 -4.58 1.85 -18.42
C CYS A 214 -3.28 1.53 -19.18
N PRO A 215 -3.26 1.57 -20.53
CA PRO A 215 -2.11 1.11 -21.31
C PRO A 215 -0.78 1.83 -21.00
N HIS A 216 -0.86 3.08 -20.55
CA HIS A 216 0.30 3.89 -20.18
C HIS A 216 0.94 3.43 -18.86
N ALA A 217 0.16 2.81 -17.97
CA ALA A 217 0.62 2.32 -16.67
C ALA A 217 1.13 0.88 -16.72
N VAL A 218 0.85 0.14 -17.79
CA VAL A 218 1.42 -1.21 -17.99
C VAL A 218 2.90 -1.07 -18.31
N SER A 219 3.73 -1.34 -17.33
CA SER A 219 5.17 -1.48 -17.48
C SER A 219 5.52 -2.94 -17.77
N ALA A 220 6.57 -3.17 -18.56
CA ALA A 220 7.15 -4.51 -18.76
C ALA A 220 8.32 -4.75 -17.80
N ASP A 221 8.51 -3.84 -16.86
CA ASP A 221 9.57 -3.84 -15.89
C ASP A 221 9.17 -4.67 -14.68
N GLU A 222 9.97 -5.71 -14.37
CA GLU A 222 9.75 -6.57 -13.21
C GLU A 222 9.60 -5.78 -11.89
N ARG A 223 10.16 -4.56 -11.85
CA ARG A 223 10.13 -3.66 -10.71
C ARG A 223 8.74 -3.07 -10.44
N ASP A 224 7.92 -2.88 -11.47
CA ASP A 224 6.54 -2.37 -11.32
C ASP A 224 5.54 -3.50 -11.04
N HIS A 225 6.02 -4.75 -10.97
CA HIS A 225 5.14 -5.91 -10.96
C HIS A 225 4.36 -6.08 -9.65
N GLU A 226 4.97 -5.84 -8.50
CA GLU A 226 4.33 -5.98 -7.19
C GLU A 226 3.22 -4.94 -7.00
N ALA A 227 3.50 -3.68 -7.38
CA ALA A 227 2.56 -2.56 -7.32
C ALA A 227 1.34 -2.78 -8.22
N LEU A 228 1.55 -3.14 -9.49
CA LEU A 228 0.45 -3.40 -10.40
C LEU A 228 -0.32 -4.67 -10.00
N PHE A 229 0.37 -5.71 -9.54
CA PHE A 229 -0.28 -6.92 -9.05
C PHE A 229 -1.21 -6.64 -7.86
N SER A 230 -0.74 -5.83 -6.90
CA SER A 230 -1.60 -5.38 -5.79
C SER A 230 -2.77 -4.54 -6.28
N THR A 231 -2.53 -3.63 -7.23
CA THR A 231 -3.59 -2.82 -7.84
C THR A 231 -4.66 -3.71 -8.51
N MET A 232 -4.26 -4.76 -9.23
CA MET A 232 -5.24 -5.70 -9.83
C MET A 232 -6.07 -6.41 -8.76
N LYS A 233 -5.46 -6.83 -7.64
CA LYS A 233 -6.22 -7.42 -6.51
C LYS A 233 -7.23 -6.42 -5.93
N HIS A 234 -6.82 -5.17 -5.75
CA HIS A 234 -7.64 -4.07 -5.22
C HIS A 234 -8.85 -3.81 -6.09
N GLU A 235 -8.63 -3.64 -7.39
CA GLU A 235 -9.68 -3.38 -8.37
C GLU A 235 -10.67 -4.55 -8.47
N ILE A 236 -10.18 -5.78 -8.49
CA ILE A 236 -11.06 -6.96 -8.48
C ILE A 236 -11.97 -6.95 -7.24
N LEU A 237 -11.47 -6.51 -6.08
CA LEU A 237 -12.28 -6.45 -4.87
C LEU A 237 -13.43 -5.44 -4.96
N HIS A 238 -13.23 -4.30 -5.61
CA HIS A 238 -14.32 -3.36 -5.89
C HIS A 238 -15.42 -3.98 -6.75
N ALA A 239 -15.05 -4.81 -7.72
CA ALA A 239 -16.01 -5.51 -8.56
C ALA A 239 -16.73 -6.66 -7.82
N LEU A 240 -16.09 -7.26 -6.81
CA LEU A 240 -16.66 -8.35 -6.01
C LEU A 240 -17.57 -7.86 -4.88
N GLY A 241 -17.26 -6.76 -4.21
CA GLY A 241 -18.08 -6.32 -3.08
C GLY A 241 -17.69 -5.06 -2.32
N PHE A 242 -16.40 -4.69 -2.30
CA PHE A 242 -15.95 -3.50 -1.57
C PHE A 242 -16.26 -2.24 -2.38
N SER A 243 -17.49 -1.76 -2.34
CA SER A 243 -17.90 -0.58 -3.12
C SER A 243 -19.08 0.11 -2.45
N ALA A 244 -19.03 1.45 -2.40
CA ALA A 244 -20.13 2.26 -1.92
C ALA A 244 -21.46 1.96 -2.65
N ALA A 245 -21.40 1.58 -3.94
CA ALA A 245 -22.57 1.19 -4.72
C ALA A 245 -23.18 -0.16 -4.32
N LEU A 246 -22.43 -0.99 -3.59
CA LEU A 246 -22.82 -2.32 -3.17
C LEU A 246 -23.23 -2.41 -1.70
N PHE A 247 -22.87 -1.45 -0.85
CA PHE A 247 -23.17 -1.48 0.59
C PHE A 247 -24.67 -1.58 0.89
N ALA A 248 -25.52 -0.88 0.14
CA ALA A 248 -26.98 -0.99 0.29
C ALA A 248 -27.50 -2.40 -0.02
N TYR A 249 -26.74 -3.22 -0.74
CA TYR A 249 -27.12 -4.58 -1.12
C TYR A 249 -26.72 -5.65 -0.11
N PHE A 250 -25.98 -5.30 0.95
CA PHE A 250 -25.51 -6.24 1.97
C PHE A 250 -26.65 -6.95 2.69
N ARG A 251 -26.35 -8.16 3.15
CA ARG A 251 -27.29 -9.08 3.79
C ARG A 251 -26.70 -9.67 5.05
N ASP A 252 -27.58 -10.05 5.97
CA ASP A 252 -27.17 -10.80 7.16
C ASP A 252 -26.82 -12.27 6.83
N ASP A 253 -26.35 -13.01 7.83
CA ASP A 253 -25.99 -14.43 7.72
C ASP A 253 -27.16 -15.33 7.28
N GLN A 254 -28.41 -14.87 7.45
CA GLN A 254 -29.62 -15.56 7.01
C GLN A 254 -30.04 -15.16 5.59
N GLY A 255 -29.26 -14.30 4.92
CA GLY A 255 -29.54 -13.78 3.58
C GLY A 255 -30.61 -12.69 3.54
N ARG A 256 -31.02 -12.14 4.69
CA ARG A 256 -32.01 -11.05 4.74
C ARG A 256 -31.32 -9.71 4.45
N PRO A 257 -31.93 -8.83 3.65
CA PRO A 257 -31.38 -7.49 3.39
C PRO A 257 -31.16 -6.70 4.69
N LEU A 258 -29.97 -6.10 4.84
CA LEU A 258 -29.68 -5.16 5.93
C LEU A 258 -30.26 -3.76 5.66
N THR A 259 -30.50 -3.45 4.40
CA THR A 259 -31.15 -2.20 3.96
C THR A 259 -32.57 -2.49 3.44
N PRO A 260 -33.58 -1.69 3.81
CA PRO A 260 -34.95 -1.87 3.32
C PRO A 260 -35.05 -1.94 1.80
N ARG A 261 -35.92 -2.83 1.31
CA ARG A 261 -36.20 -3.00 -0.13
C ARG A 261 -37.58 -2.43 -0.48
N ASN A 262 -37.71 -1.93 -1.70
CA ASN A 262 -39.02 -1.61 -2.29
C ASN A 262 -39.70 -2.89 -2.83
N GLU A 263 -40.85 -2.72 -3.46
CA GLU A 263 -41.65 -3.82 -4.04
C GLU A 263 -40.91 -4.62 -5.14
N PHE A 264 -39.89 -4.02 -5.77
CA PHE A 264 -39.07 -4.65 -6.82
C PHE A 264 -37.82 -5.35 -6.27
N GLY A 265 -37.62 -5.37 -4.95
CA GLY A 265 -36.45 -5.98 -4.33
C GLY A 265 -35.17 -5.15 -4.45
N THR A 266 -35.25 -3.88 -4.86
CA THR A 266 -34.12 -2.95 -4.89
C THR A 266 -34.09 -2.06 -3.64
N PRO A 267 -32.92 -1.51 -3.22
CA PRO A 267 -32.86 -0.63 -2.07
C PRO A 267 -33.78 0.59 -2.23
N ALA A 268 -34.47 0.96 -1.15
CA ALA A 268 -35.58 1.92 -1.23
C ALA A 268 -35.16 3.37 -1.56
N ILE A 269 -33.93 3.77 -1.22
CA ILE A 269 -33.48 5.17 -1.31
C ILE A 269 -32.29 5.27 -2.24
N PHE A 270 -32.43 6.04 -3.32
CA PHE A 270 -31.34 6.38 -4.22
C PHE A 270 -30.81 7.79 -3.92
N ASN A 271 -29.48 7.93 -3.75
CA ASN A 271 -28.86 9.19 -3.45
C ASN A 271 -28.31 9.85 -4.72
N ASN A 272 -29.03 10.84 -5.24
CA ASN A 272 -28.65 11.56 -6.47
C ASN A 272 -27.32 12.32 -6.34
N LYS A 273 -26.89 12.70 -5.13
CA LYS A 273 -25.62 13.41 -4.91
C LYS A 273 -24.43 12.48 -5.12
N PHE A 274 -24.53 11.24 -4.63
CA PHE A 274 -23.43 10.28 -4.69
C PHE A 274 -23.55 9.28 -5.85
N GLY A 275 -24.72 9.15 -6.47
CA GLY A 275 -24.94 8.30 -7.63
C GLY A 275 -25.13 6.81 -7.29
N PHE A 276 -25.44 6.49 -6.04
CA PHE A 276 -25.70 5.11 -5.59
C PHE A 276 -26.84 5.02 -4.56
N TYR A 277 -27.31 3.80 -4.30
CA TYR A 277 -28.33 3.53 -3.29
C TYR A 277 -27.79 3.72 -1.88
N GLN A 278 -28.55 4.42 -1.04
CA GLN A 278 -28.14 4.72 0.33
C GLN A 278 -28.25 3.47 1.22
N PRO A 279 -27.14 3.03 1.85
CA PRO A 279 -27.19 1.95 2.84
C PRO A 279 -27.96 2.39 4.11
N SER A 280 -28.51 1.42 4.84
CA SER A 280 -29.06 1.67 6.16
C SER A 280 -27.94 1.88 7.20
N GLU A 281 -28.32 2.46 8.34
CA GLU A 281 -27.48 2.60 9.55
C GLU A 281 -26.99 1.27 10.13
N ALA A 282 -27.53 0.13 9.68
CA ALA A 282 -27.03 -1.20 10.04
C ALA A 282 -25.78 -1.60 9.24
N VAL A 283 -25.48 -0.91 8.13
CA VAL A 283 -24.31 -1.15 7.28
C VAL A 283 -23.32 0.01 7.41
N VAL A 284 -23.76 1.23 7.11
CA VAL A 284 -22.94 2.44 7.21
C VAL A 284 -23.61 3.44 8.11
N LYS A 285 -22.88 3.90 9.12
CA LYS A 285 -23.35 4.85 10.13
C LYS A 285 -22.47 6.09 10.14
N THR A 286 -23.07 7.27 10.12
CA THR A 286 -22.34 8.52 10.32
C THR A 286 -22.27 8.88 11.80
N VAL A 287 -21.07 9.16 12.30
CA VAL A 287 -20.83 9.55 13.70
C VAL A 287 -20.09 10.88 13.73
N VAL A 288 -20.44 11.74 14.69
CA VAL A 288 -19.70 12.98 14.97
C VAL A 288 -18.86 12.78 16.23
N ARG A 289 -17.54 12.86 16.09
CA ARG A 289 -16.58 12.94 17.20
C ARG A 289 -16.55 14.39 17.68
N ASN A 290 -17.07 14.67 18.88
CA ASN A 290 -17.17 16.03 19.44
C ASN A 290 -15.93 16.45 20.24
N ASP A 291 -14.93 15.58 20.29
CA ASP A 291 -13.73 15.66 21.08
C ASP A 291 -12.47 15.57 20.20
N TRP A 292 -12.58 16.03 18.95
CA TRP A 292 -11.49 16.03 17.98
C TRP A 292 -10.55 17.20 18.24
N LEU A 293 -9.38 16.92 18.83
CA LEU A 293 -8.40 17.97 19.15
C LEU A 293 -7.63 18.42 17.92
N VAL A 294 -7.64 19.72 17.67
CA VAL A 294 -6.82 20.39 16.66
C VAL A 294 -6.06 21.54 17.32
N ARG A 295 -5.24 22.25 16.55
CA ARG A 295 -4.38 23.32 17.04
C ARG A 295 -5.17 24.44 17.73
N SER A 296 -6.33 24.80 17.20
CA SER A 296 -7.19 25.87 17.73
C SER A 296 -8.09 25.45 18.90
N GLY A 297 -8.15 24.16 19.22
CA GLY A 297 -9.00 23.61 20.28
C GLY A 297 -9.73 22.35 19.85
N VAL A 298 -10.88 22.09 20.46
CA VAL A 298 -11.72 20.93 20.13
C VAL A 298 -12.75 21.31 19.08
N VAL A 299 -12.87 20.51 18.02
CA VAL A 299 -13.85 20.69 16.94
C VAL A 299 -14.71 19.45 16.77
N ASN A 300 -15.82 19.59 16.05
CA ASN A 300 -16.63 18.45 15.62
C ASN A 300 -16.04 17.86 14.36
N HIS A 301 -15.78 16.56 14.35
CA HIS A 301 -15.28 15.83 13.19
C HIS A 301 -16.26 14.71 12.82
N THR A 302 -16.67 14.65 11.56
CA THR A 302 -17.67 13.68 11.08
C THR A 302 -16.97 12.52 10.41
N VAL A 303 -17.25 11.30 10.86
CA VAL A 303 -16.70 10.05 10.31
C VAL A 303 -17.83 9.15 9.79
N HIS A 304 -17.50 8.34 8.79
CA HIS A 304 -18.38 7.31 8.24
C HIS A 304 -17.88 5.94 8.67
N LEU A 305 -18.71 5.16 9.35
CA LEU A 305 -18.32 3.87 9.90
C LEU A 305 -19.04 2.74 9.16
N LEU A 306 -18.31 1.73 8.74
CA LEU A 306 -18.89 0.44 8.38
C LEU A 306 -19.06 -0.41 9.65
N VAL A 307 -20.31 -0.62 10.05
CA VAL A 307 -20.69 -1.11 11.39
C VAL A 307 -21.16 -2.56 11.40
N THR A 308 -20.92 -3.30 10.32
CA THR A 308 -21.34 -4.69 10.20
C THR A 308 -20.62 -5.59 11.22
N PRO A 309 -21.22 -6.73 11.62
CA PRO A 309 -20.81 -7.45 12.82
C PRO A 309 -19.35 -7.93 12.85
N ARG A 310 -18.83 -8.49 11.75
CA ARG A 310 -17.45 -9.01 11.69
C ARG A 310 -16.45 -7.89 11.50
N VAL A 311 -16.78 -6.87 10.70
CA VAL A 311 -15.94 -5.67 10.56
C VAL A 311 -15.75 -4.99 11.91
N LYS A 312 -16.83 -4.79 12.66
CA LYS A 312 -16.77 -4.29 14.03
C LYS A 312 -15.90 -5.17 14.92
N LEU A 313 -16.05 -6.50 14.86
CA LEU A 313 -15.25 -7.40 15.68
C LEU A 313 -13.75 -7.32 15.34
N GLU A 314 -13.39 -7.37 14.07
CA GLU A 314 -11.99 -7.35 13.64
C GLU A 314 -11.33 -5.99 13.88
N VAL A 315 -12.05 -4.86 13.73
CA VAL A 315 -11.49 -3.54 14.04
C VAL A 315 -11.29 -3.34 15.54
N GLN A 316 -12.22 -3.81 16.38
CA GLN A 316 -12.06 -3.81 17.84
C GLN A 316 -10.86 -4.67 18.26
N ARG A 317 -10.70 -5.85 17.65
CA ARG A 317 -9.58 -6.76 17.87
C ARG A 317 -8.25 -6.13 17.45
N HIS A 318 -8.21 -5.53 16.27
CA HIS A 318 -7.01 -4.92 15.69
C HIS A 318 -6.44 -3.82 16.58
N PHE A 319 -7.27 -2.82 16.94
CA PHE A 319 -6.82 -1.72 17.79
C PHE A 319 -6.80 -2.07 19.29
N ASN A 320 -7.30 -3.24 19.70
CA ASN A 320 -7.58 -3.56 21.11
C ASN A 320 -8.48 -2.50 21.78
N CYS A 321 -9.58 -2.15 21.12
CA CYS A 321 -10.53 -1.13 21.57
C CYS A 321 -11.98 -1.59 21.41
N ASN A 322 -12.61 -2.03 22.49
CA ASN A 322 -14.01 -2.50 22.48
C ASN A 322 -15.06 -1.38 22.33
N GLN A 323 -14.65 -0.11 22.37
CA GLN A 323 -15.56 1.04 22.22
C GLN A 323 -15.88 1.36 20.76
N LEU A 324 -15.07 0.88 19.81
CA LEU A 324 -15.28 1.13 18.39
C LEU A 324 -16.62 0.58 17.91
N GLU A 325 -17.38 1.41 17.23
CA GLU A 325 -18.71 1.08 16.73
C GLU A 325 -18.66 0.37 15.37
N GLY A 326 -17.58 0.58 14.61
CA GLY A 326 -17.29 0.04 13.28
C GLY A 326 -15.93 0.53 12.79
N ALA A 327 -15.57 0.18 11.56
CA ALA A 327 -14.32 0.65 10.94
C ALA A 327 -14.57 1.91 10.12
N GLU A 328 -13.68 2.91 10.23
CA GLU A 328 -13.80 4.15 9.48
C GLU A 328 -13.54 3.93 7.99
N LEU A 329 -14.45 4.47 7.19
CA LEU A 329 -14.33 4.62 5.75
C LEU A 329 -13.73 5.98 5.44
N GLU A 330 -12.99 6.04 4.33
CA GLU A 330 -12.36 7.26 3.82
C GLU A 330 -13.38 8.42 3.71
N ASN A 331 -12.99 9.57 4.25
CA ASN A 331 -13.78 10.80 4.33
C ASN A 331 -13.28 11.90 3.38
N GLN A 332 -12.10 11.74 2.78
CA GLN A 332 -11.51 12.68 1.83
C GLN A 332 -11.43 12.12 0.39
N GLY A 333 -11.06 13.00 -0.55
CA GLY A 333 -10.90 12.66 -1.96
C GLY A 333 -12.17 12.89 -2.78
N THR A 334 -12.30 12.15 -3.89
CA THR A 334 -13.46 12.26 -4.79
C THR A 334 -14.65 11.46 -4.26
N VAL A 335 -15.83 11.63 -4.88
CA VAL A 335 -17.05 10.88 -4.51
C VAL A 335 -16.86 9.36 -4.49
N GLY A 336 -15.93 8.81 -5.29
CA GLY A 336 -15.64 7.39 -5.24
C GLY A 336 -14.45 7.01 -4.37
N THR A 337 -13.59 7.93 -3.96
CA THR A 337 -12.65 7.67 -2.84
C THR A 337 -13.41 7.61 -1.52
N VAL A 338 -14.29 8.59 -1.27
CA VAL A 338 -15.15 8.66 -0.08
C VAL A 338 -16.11 7.46 -0.05
N PHE A 339 -16.21 6.76 1.08
CA PHE A 339 -16.92 5.47 1.26
C PHE A 339 -16.35 4.27 0.49
N GLY A 340 -15.53 4.48 -0.54
CA GLY A 340 -15.00 3.42 -1.39
C GLY A 340 -13.81 2.67 -0.81
N HIS A 341 -13.22 3.19 0.27
CA HIS A 341 -11.96 2.72 0.86
C HIS A 341 -11.99 2.79 2.39
N TRP A 342 -11.05 2.11 3.03
CA TRP A 342 -10.75 2.30 4.44
C TRP A 342 -10.02 3.63 4.70
N GLU A 343 -10.29 4.23 5.87
CA GLU A 343 -9.63 5.46 6.32
C GLU A 343 -8.12 5.30 6.42
N LYS A 344 -7.35 6.01 5.57
CA LYS A 344 -5.90 5.80 5.50
C LYS A 344 -5.20 6.25 6.79
N ARG A 345 -5.71 7.22 7.52
CA ARG A 345 -5.16 7.64 8.83
C ARG A 345 -5.08 6.46 9.80
N LEU A 346 -6.09 5.58 9.79
CA LEU A 346 -6.22 4.46 10.72
C LEU A 346 -5.63 3.15 10.21
N PHE A 347 -5.59 2.96 8.89
CA PHE A 347 -5.25 1.67 8.30
C PHE A 347 -4.01 1.70 7.38
N GLU A 348 -3.48 2.87 7.05
CA GLU A 348 -2.24 3.13 6.29
C GLU A 348 -1.95 2.14 5.15
N ASN A 349 -1.20 1.05 5.41
CA ASN A 349 -0.83 0.06 4.41
C ASN A 349 -1.85 -1.05 4.17
N GLU A 350 -3.06 -0.94 4.72
CA GLU A 350 -4.16 -1.80 4.33
C GLU A 350 -4.46 -1.59 2.83
N ALA A 351 -4.54 -2.68 2.09
CA ALA A 351 -4.58 -2.68 0.65
C ALA A 351 -5.80 -1.98 0.05
N MET A 352 -6.89 -1.79 0.82
CA MET A 352 -8.13 -1.10 0.41
C MET A 352 -8.20 0.33 0.94
N THR A 353 -7.08 0.98 1.24
CA THR A 353 -7.00 2.45 1.43
C THR A 353 -6.97 3.18 0.08
N GLY A 354 -7.38 4.45 0.07
CA GLY A 354 -7.61 5.22 -1.17
C GLY A 354 -6.38 5.69 -1.95
N THR A 355 -5.18 5.19 -1.64
CA THR A 355 -3.92 5.50 -2.37
C THR A 355 -3.03 4.28 -2.39
N HIS A 356 -2.24 4.14 -3.45
CA HIS A 356 -1.19 3.13 -3.47
C HIS A 356 -0.20 3.35 -2.32
N THR A 357 0.03 2.30 -1.54
CA THR A 357 1.00 2.25 -0.45
C THR A 357 2.02 1.15 -0.71
N GLN A 358 3.20 1.28 -0.11
CA GLN A 358 4.24 0.28 -0.10
C GLN A 358 3.78 -0.89 0.77
N ASN A 359 4.06 -2.11 0.35
CA ASN A 359 3.69 -3.34 1.08
C ASN A 359 2.21 -3.40 1.48
N PRO A 360 1.30 -3.35 0.50
CA PRO A 360 -0.14 -3.37 0.75
C PRO A 360 -0.59 -4.71 1.36
N VAL A 361 -1.32 -4.63 2.47
CA VAL A 361 -1.77 -5.77 3.28
C VAL A 361 -3.26 -6.02 3.09
N TYR A 362 -3.63 -7.21 2.62
CA TYR A 362 -5.01 -7.68 2.61
C TYR A 362 -5.36 -8.28 3.97
N SER A 363 -5.82 -7.42 4.87
CA SER A 363 -5.98 -7.76 6.27
C SER A 363 -7.25 -8.57 6.56
N ARG A 364 -7.35 -9.08 7.79
CA ARG A 364 -8.59 -9.70 8.30
C ARG A 364 -9.78 -8.75 8.26
N LEU A 365 -9.55 -7.43 8.34
CA LEU A 365 -10.61 -6.42 8.28
C LEU A 365 -11.30 -6.42 6.91
N THR A 366 -10.52 -6.44 5.84
CA THR A 366 -11.04 -6.49 4.47
C THR A 366 -11.77 -7.81 4.19
N LEU A 367 -11.23 -8.94 4.66
CA LEU A 367 -11.93 -10.22 4.55
C LEU A 367 -13.23 -10.26 5.37
N ALA A 368 -13.27 -9.63 6.53
CA ALA A 368 -14.48 -9.50 7.34
C ALA A 368 -15.57 -8.70 6.62
N LEU A 369 -15.21 -7.63 5.91
CA LEU A 369 -16.18 -6.92 5.07
C LEU A 369 -16.74 -7.83 3.99
N MET A 370 -15.88 -8.59 3.30
CA MET A 370 -16.32 -9.49 2.25
C MET A 370 -17.27 -10.58 2.78
N GLU A 371 -17.05 -11.08 4.00
CA GLU A 371 -18.00 -12.01 4.64
C GLU A 371 -19.31 -11.31 5.05
N ASP A 372 -19.24 -10.09 5.58
CA ASP A 372 -20.40 -9.29 5.99
C ASP A 372 -21.24 -8.75 4.81
N THR A 373 -20.78 -8.92 3.57
CA THR A 373 -21.65 -8.75 2.39
C THR A 373 -22.88 -9.68 2.44
N GLY A 374 -22.75 -10.82 3.12
CA GLY A 374 -23.72 -11.93 3.12
C GLY A 374 -23.64 -12.80 1.86
N TRP A 375 -22.73 -12.50 0.93
CA TRP A 375 -22.54 -13.24 -0.32
C TRP A 375 -21.46 -14.32 -0.21
N TYR A 376 -20.43 -14.06 0.59
CA TYR A 376 -19.23 -14.88 0.70
C TYR A 376 -19.03 -15.39 2.12
N ARG A 377 -18.20 -16.43 2.25
CA ARG A 377 -17.50 -16.74 3.50
C ARG A 377 -16.02 -16.48 3.30
N ALA A 378 -15.36 -15.87 4.26
CA ALA A 378 -13.94 -15.57 4.15
C ALA A 378 -13.07 -16.70 4.70
N ASN A 379 -11.97 -16.96 3.99
CA ASN A 379 -10.85 -17.75 4.48
C ASN A 379 -9.86 -16.85 5.21
N TYR A 380 -10.03 -16.66 6.51
CA TYR A 380 -9.15 -15.79 7.27
C TYR A 380 -7.69 -16.27 7.36
N SER A 381 -7.38 -17.51 6.97
CA SER A 381 -6.00 -17.99 6.85
C SER A 381 -5.25 -17.38 5.66
N ALA A 382 -5.97 -16.79 4.69
CA ALA A 382 -5.39 -16.03 3.59
C ALA A 382 -5.12 -14.56 3.95
N ALA A 383 -5.54 -14.11 5.14
CA ALA A 383 -5.31 -12.73 5.57
C ALA A 383 -3.85 -12.49 5.94
N GLU A 384 -3.35 -11.32 5.57
CA GLU A 384 -2.04 -10.81 5.96
C GLU A 384 -2.14 -10.04 7.29
N SER A 385 -1.02 -9.94 8.01
CA SER A 385 -0.97 -9.22 9.30
C SER A 385 -0.80 -7.73 9.06
N LEU A 386 -1.81 -6.93 9.46
CA LEU A 386 -1.70 -5.48 9.49
C LEU A 386 -1.07 -5.06 10.81
N ASN A 387 0.12 -4.45 10.77
CA ASN A 387 0.81 -3.99 11.97
C ASN A 387 0.47 -2.55 12.33
N TRP A 388 0.18 -1.72 11.34
CA TRP A 388 -0.21 -0.33 11.53
C TRP A 388 -1.43 -0.22 12.46
N GLY A 389 -1.29 0.53 13.56
CA GLY A 389 -2.38 0.74 14.52
C GLY A 389 -2.67 -0.42 15.47
N SER A 390 -2.04 -1.59 15.28
CA SER A 390 -2.32 -2.79 16.06
C SER A 390 -2.06 -2.57 17.56
N ASN A 391 -3.06 -2.89 18.39
CA ASN A 391 -3.03 -2.74 19.85
C ASN A 391 -2.77 -1.31 20.39
N LEU A 392 -2.89 -0.26 19.59
CA LEU A 392 -2.66 1.12 20.04
C LEU A 392 -3.82 1.74 20.84
N GLY A 393 -4.94 1.02 20.97
CA GLY A 393 -6.06 1.38 21.83
C GLY A 393 -6.99 2.45 21.27
N CYS A 394 -7.99 2.82 22.08
CA CYS A 394 -9.03 3.75 21.66
C CYS A 394 -8.53 5.19 21.45
N GLU A 395 -7.46 5.60 22.14
CA GLU A 395 -6.84 6.91 21.94
C GLU A 395 -6.35 7.07 20.49
N PHE A 396 -5.68 6.05 19.94
CA PHE A 396 -5.25 6.06 18.54
C PHE A 396 -6.44 6.02 17.57
N ALA A 397 -7.38 5.10 17.83
CA ALA A 397 -8.44 4.80 16.87
C ALA A 397 -9.53 5.88 16.79
N MET A 398 -9.84 6.57 17.90
CA MET A 398 -11.02 7.46 17.98
C MET A 398 -10.67 8.95 18.03
N LYS A 399 -9.39 9.31 18.22
CA LYS A 399 -8.93 10.71 18.35
C LYS A 399 -8.15 11.16 17.12
N SER A 400 -7.92 12.46 17.03
CA SER A 400 -7.04 13.02 16.01
C SER A 400 -5.60 12.57 16.23
N CYS A 401 -4.82 12.48 15.15
CA CYS A 401 -3.38 12.25 15.26
C CYS A 401 -2.69 13.39 16.02
N GLY A 402 -3.25 14.62 15.99
CA GLY A 402 -2.76 15.73 16.80
C GLY A 402 -2.88 15.47 18.31
N GLU A 403 -4.00 14.90 18.78
CA GLU A 403 -4.15 14.50 20.18
C GLU A 403 -3.14 13.43 20.57
N TRP A 404 -3.00 12.40 19.73
CA TRP A 404 -2.02 11.32 19.93
C TRP A 404 -0.59 11.86 20.03
N ILE A 405 -0.17 12.71 19.08
CA ILE A 405 1.16 13.32 19.06
C ILE A 405 1.37 14.22 20.29
N SER A 406 0.38 15.03 20.65
CA SER A 406 0.45 15.91 21.83
C SER A 406 0.60 15.10 23.12
N ASN A 407 -0.17 14.01 23.26
CA ASN A 407 -0.12 13.14 24.44
C ASN A 407 1.18 12.33 24.51
N ALA A 408 1.71 11.88 23.38
CA ALA A 408 3.03 11.24 23.32
C ALA A 408 4.13 12.22 23.77
N ARG A 409 4.09 13.47 23.29
CA ARG A 409 5.01 14.53 23.73
C ARG A 409 4.92 14.79 25.24
N LYS A 410 3.71 14.93 25.79
CA LYS A 410 3.50 15.14 27.24
C LYS A 410 4.06 14.00 28.09
N ARG A 411 4.00 12.77 27.57
CA ARG A 411 4.56 11.56 28.21
C ARG A 411 6.06 11.37 27.93
N ASN A 412 6.67 12.21 27.10
CA ASN A 412 8.05 12.08 26.64
C ASN A 412 8.33 10.71 25.99
N VAL A 413 7.39 10.21 25.18
CA VAL A 413 7.50 8.96 24.41
C VAL A 413 7.39 9.24 22.91
N SER A 414 7.80 8.27 22.09
CA SER A 414 7.66 8.37 20.64
C SER A 414 6.19 8.49 20.22
N PRO A 415 5.84 9.39 19.30
CA PRO A 415 4.49 9.45 18.70
C PRO A 415 4.26 8.39 17.62
N ALA A 416 5.23 7.49 17.37
CA ALA A 416 5.09 6.43 16.38
C ALA A 416 3.75 5.67 16.56
N PRO A 417 3.06 5.35 15.46
CA PRO A 417 3.55 5.39 14.07
C PRO A 417 3.45 6.77 13.40
N TYR A 418 2.83 7.77 14.05
CA TYR A 418 2.90 9.17 13.63
C TYR A 418 4.28 9.79 13.92
N CYS A 419 4.58 10.93 13.32
CA CYS A 419 5.92 11.53 13.41
C CYS A 419 5.92 13.05 13.38
N THR A 420 7.03 13.64 13.84
CA THR A 420 7.20 15.10 13.96
C THR A 420 8.49 15.61 13.35
N ASP A 421 9.27 14.73 12.71
CA ASP A 421 10.53 15.11 12.06
C ASP A 421 10.23 15.78 10.71
N LEU A 422 10.73 17.00 10.52
CA LEU A 422 10.52 17.73 9.27
C LEU A 422 11.28 17.06 8.12
N LYS A 423 10.58 16.84 7.00
CA LYS A 423 11.22 16.45 5.75
C LYS A 423 12.12 17.59 5.26
N GLN A 424 13.43 17.39 5.27
CA GLN A 424 14.39 18.44 4.88
C GLN A 424 14.22 18.86 3.42
N LYS A 425 14.25 20.18 3.16
CA LYS A 425 14.08 20.77 1.81
C LYS A 425 15.33 20.63 0.91
N THR A 426 16.48 20.25 1.46
CA THR A 426 17.79 20.24 0.78
C THR A 426 18.08 18.97 -0.05
N GLY A 427 17.08 18.13 -0.32
CA GLY A 427 17.24 16.88 -1.08
C GLY A 427 17.76 15.73 -0.23
N TRP A 428 18.39 14.72 -0.86
CA TRP A 428 18.81 13.46 -0.22
C TRP A 428 19.86 13.60 0.90
N GLN A 429 20.52 14.75 1.03
CA GLN A 429 21.53 15.00 2.06
C GLN A 429 20.87 15.31 3.41
N GLY A 430 21.19 14.53 4.45
CA GLY A 430 20.70 14.77 5.82
C GLY A 430 19.34 14.14 6.12
N MET A 431 18.89 13.19 5.29
CA MET A 431 17.62 12.49 5.51
C MET A 431 17.69 11.64 6.78
N LYS A 432 16.71 11.83 7.67
CA LYS A 432 16.61 11.12 8.94
C LYS A 432 15.71 9.90 8.78
N THR A 433 16.32 8.72 8.65
CA THR A 433 15.61 7.44 8.61
C THR A 433 15.20 7.01 10.01
N LYS A 434 14.10 6.26 10.09
CA LYS A 434 13.63 5.58 11.29
C LYS A 434 13.20 4.16 10.93
N CYS A 435 13.00 3.32 11.93
CA CYS A 435 12.41 2.02 11.70
C CYS A 435 10.87 2.09 11.61
N SER A 436 10.29 1.24 10.76
CA SER A 436 8.87 0.91 10.81
C SER A 436 8.49 0.36 12.19
N SER A 437 7.20 0.37 12.52
CA SER A 437 6.72 -0.07 13.85
C SER A 437 7.05 -1.54 14.16
N ASN A 438 7.15 -2.37 13.12
CA ASN A 438 7.53 -3.77 13.15
C ASN A 438 9.00 -4.02 12.79
N ARG A 439 9.79 -2.96 12.56
CA ARG A 439 11.23 -3.01 12.29
C ARG A 439 11.63 -3.90 11.11
N ASP A 440 10.75 -4.14 10.15
CA ASP A 440 11.08 -4.85 8.91
C ASP A 440 11.60 -3.92 7.81
N SER A 441 11.44 -2.61 7.96
CA SER A 441 11.79 -1.65 6.93
C SER A 441 12.29 -0.32 7.51
N LEU A 442 13.01 0.43 6.66
CA LEU A 442 13.31 1.84 6.89
C LEU A 442 12.12 2.69 6.48
N ALA A 443 11.88 3.76 7.24
CA ALA A 443 10.80 4.70 7.01
C ALA A 443 11.28 6.15 7.16
N LEU A 444 10.50 7.06 6.58
CA LEU A 444 10.73 8.50 6.62
C LEU A 444 9.47 9.20 7.13
N CYS A 445 9.68 10.24 7.95
CA CYS A 445 8.59 11.12 8.29
C CYS A 445 8.23 12.00 7.09
N HIS A 446 7.00 11.89 6.61
CA HIS A 446 6.52 12.64 5.45
C HIS A 446 5.85 13.98 5.83
N LEU A 447 6.28 14.58 6.94
CA LEU A 447 5.82 15.90 7.40
C LEU A 447 6.44 16.99 6.53
N ILE A 448 5.60 17.81 5.90
CA ILE A 448 6.00 18.88 4.99
C ILE A 448 5.40 20.23 5.39
N GLU A 449 5.91 21.30 4.80
CA GLU A 449 5.34 22.65 4.88
C GLU A 449 4.52 22.93 3.61
N TYR A 450 3.26 23.33 3.78
CA TYR A 450 2.36 23.76 2.72
C TYR A 450 2.52 25.26 2.42
N PRO A 451 2.22 25.70 1.18
CA PRO A 451 2.28 27.13 0.82
C PRO A 451 1.30 28.02 1.60
N LYS A 452 0.21 27.42 2.11
CA LYS A 452 -0.85 28.06 2.88
C LYS A 452 -1.20 27.20 4.08
N ASP A 453 -1.87 27.80 5.03
CA ASP A 453 -2.37 27.10 6.20
C ASP A 453 -3.36 26.01 5.74
N LEU A 454 -3.27 24.85 6.37
CA LEU A 454 -4.20 23.74 6.18
C LEU A 454 -5.58 24.13 6.72
N PRO A 455 -6.66 23.45 6.29
CA PRO A 455 -7.96 23.57 6.94
C PRO A 455 -7.85 23.38 8.46
N GLU A 456 -8.63 24.15 9.22
CA GLU A 456 -8.51 24.19 10.69
C GLU A 456 -8.61 22.80 11.35
N GLU A 457 -9.46 21.93 10.81
CA GLU A 457 -9.65 20.56 11.29
C GLU A 457 -8.43 19.63 11.11
N TYR A 458 -7.48 20.04 10.28
CA TYR A 458 -6.25 19.30 9.94
C TYR A 458 -4.97 20.00 10.41
N GLN A 459 -5.09 21.06 11.22
CA GLN A 459 -3.94 21.68 11.88
C GLN A 459 -3.67 21.00 13.21
N TYR A 460 -2.62 20.20 13.32
CA TYR A 460 -2.39 19.35 14.51
C TYR A 460 -1.35 19.85 15.51
N PHE A 461 -0.51 20.79 15.10
CA PHE A 461 0.70 21.13 15.85
C PHE A 461 0.56 22.42 16.64
N ASP A 462 0.75 22.33 17.95
CA ASP A 462 0.99 23.45 18.87
C ASP A 462 2.49 23.74 19.06
N TYR A 463 3.38 22.80 18.68
CA TYR A 463 4.82 22.95 18.67
C TYR A 463 5.48 21.98 17.69
N LEU A 464 6.46 22.46 16.93
CA LEU A 464 7.39 21.67 16.12
C LEU A 464 8.80 22.24 16.30
N GLU A 465 9.79 21.37 16.45
CA GLU A 465 11.18 21.80 16.62
C GLU A 465 11.67 22.57 15.38
N GLY A 466 12.23 23.76 15.60
CA GLY A 466 12.75 24.62 14.52
C GLY A 466 11.68 25.34 13.69
N VAL A 467 10.39 25.25 14.06
CA VAL A 467 9.28 25.93 13.36
C VAL A 467 8.75 27.08 14.20
N LYS A 468 8.43 28.21 13.56
CA LYS A 468 7.84 29.36 14.25
C LYS A 468 6.34 29.15 14.47
N GLU A 469 5.83 29.64 15.59
CA GLU A 469 4.43 29.46 15.98
C GLU A 469 3.45 29.95 14.91
N GLU A 470 3.69 31.11 14.30
CA GLU A 470 2.85 31.68 13.24
C GLU A 470 2.75 30.81 11.97
N SER A 471 3.70 29.89 11.77
CA SER A 471 3.76 29.00 10.61
C SER A 471 3.21 27.60 10.85
N LEU A 472 2.95 27.21 12.10
CA LEU A 472 2.56 25.83 12.45
C LEU A 472 1.31 25.32 11.71
N GLY A 473 0.36 26.22 11.38
CA GLY A 473 -0.85 25.88 10.64
C GLY A 473 -0.58 25.40 9.21
N ARG A 474 0.63 25.57 8.69
CA ARG A 474 1.05 25.10 7.37
C ARG A 474 1.68 23.72 7.37
N TYR A 475 1.86 23.09 8.52
CA TYR A 475 2.58 21.82 8.62
C TYR A 475 1.60 20.66 8.77
N GLY A 476 1.78 19.63 7.93
CA GLY A 476 1.02 18.39 7.94
C GLY A 476 1.72 17.30 7.13
N GLY A 477 1.20 16.08 7.22
CA GLY A 477 1.63 14.95 6.40
C GLY A 477 1.33 15.19 4.92
N SER A 478 2.21 14.73 4.03
CA SER A 478 2.06 14.93 2.57
C SER A 478 0.98 14.05 1.92
N VAL A 479 0.39 13.12 2.66
CA VAL A 479 -0.70 12.24 2.20
C VAL A 479 -2.02 12.85 2.66
N GLU A 480 -2.75 13.48 1.74
CA GLU A 480 -3.97 14.24 2.09
C GLU A 480 -5.03 13.34 2.72
N ILE A 481 -5.36 12.22 2.06
CA ILE A 481 -6.38 11.23 2.51
C ILE A 481 -6.05 10.52 3.84
N ALA A 482 -4.90 10.79 4.45
CA ALA A 482 -4.61 10.36 5.82
C ALA A 482 -4.94 11.48 6.81
N ASP A 483 -5.95 12.29 6.51
CA ASP A 483 -6.30 13.54 7.21
C ASP A 483 -5.12 14.49 7.43
N TYR A 484 -4.15 14.56 6.51
CA TYR A 484 -2.88 15.28 6.71
C TYR A 484 -2.10 14.87 7.97
N CYS A 485 -2.35 13.68 8.52
CA CYS A 485 -1.58 13.15 9.65
C CYS A 485 -0.20 12.70 9.19
N PRO A 486 0.89 13.22 9.78
CA PRO A 486 2.23 12.80 9.40
C PRO A 486 2.62 11.49 10.06
N PHE A 487 3.07 10.54 9.25
CA PHE A 487 3.52 9.22 9.69
C PHE A 487 4.85 8.77 9.09
N LEU A 488 5.39 7.72 9.69
CA LEU A 488 6.56 7.01 9.20
C LEU A 488 6.15 6.19 7.97
N GLN A 489 6.55 6.65 6.80
CA GLN A 489 6.23 6.04 5.53
C GLN A 489 7.47 5.35 4.95
N GLU A 490 7.28 4.11 4.51
CA GLU A 490 8.27 3.37 3.74
C GLU A 490 8.54 4.02 2.38
N PHE A 491 9.70 3.75 1.79
CA PHE A 491 10.12 4.47 0.59
C PHE A 491 11.00 3.63 -0.33
N GLU A 492 11.17 4.13 -1.55
CA GLU A 492 12.07 3.55 -2.53
C GLU A 492 13.30 4.46 -2.72
N TRP A 493 14.47 3.84 -2.73
CA TRP A 493 15.71 4.44 -3.19
C TRP A 493 15.69 4.55 -4.72
N ARG A 494 15.75 5.77 -5.26
CA ARG A 494 15.86 6.03 -6.71
C ARG A 494 17.12 6.84 -6.99
N LYS A 495 18.09 6.28 -7.73
CA LYS A 495 19.35 6.97 -8.06
C LYS A 495 19.64 6.97 -9.57
N GLY A 496 19.79 8.18 -10.14
CA GLY A 496 20.37 8.42 -11.48
C GLY A 496 19.53 7.97 -12.68
N GLU A 497 20.05 8.21 -13.89
CA GLU A 497 19.44 7.77 -15.18
C GLU A 497 19.44 6.23 -15.38
N HIS A 498 20.03 5.46 -14.45
CA HIS A 498 20.21 4.02 -14.54
C HIS A 498 19.48 3.20 -13.46
N HIS A 499 18.27 3.63 -13.05
CA HIS A 499 17.21 2.77 -12.49
C HIS A 499 17.61 1.66 -11.47
N GLU A 500 18.52 1.91 -10.52
CA GLU A 500 18.59 1.06 -9.32
C GLU A 500 17.44 1.47 -8.40
N HIS A 501 16.36 0.68 -8.41
CA HIS A 501 15.24 0.78 -7.47
C HIS A 501 15.46 -0.25 -6.36
N ARG A 502 15.58 0.23 -5.13
CA ARG A 502 15.62 -0.60 -3.92
C ARG A 502 14.50 -0.10 -3.04
N ASP A 503 13.63 -0.98 -2.56
CA ASP A 503 12.67 -0.55 -1.54
C ASP A 503 13.39 -0.42 -0.18
N SER A 504 12.65 -0.10 0.87
CA SER A 504 13.20 0.12 2.20
C SER A 504 13.16 -1.12 3.11
N ARG A 505 12.69 -2.27 2.63
CA ARG A 505 12.57 -3.53 3.39
C ARG A 505 13.94 -4.13 3.67
N CYS A 506 14.14 -4.60 4.89
CA CYS A 506 15.41 -5.15 5.34
C CYS A 506 15.60 -6.60 4.88
N GLU A 507 14.54 -7.36 4.65
CA GLU A 507 14.61 -8.79 4.35
C GLU A 507 14.98 -9.11 2.90
N LEU A 508 14.90 -8.12 2.02
CA LEU A 508 15.17 -8.28 0.59
C LEU A 508 16.65 -8.11 0.27
N THR A 509 17.31 -9.19 -0.13
CA THR A 509 18.71 -9.16 -0.56
C THR A 509 18.96 -8.21 -1.73
N GLY A 510 17.95 -7.97 -2.57
CA GLY A 510 17.99 -6.99 -3.67
C GLY A 510 18.21 -5.54 -3.23
N ASN A 511 17.96 -5.22 -1.96
CA ASN A 511 18.17 -3.88 -1.40
C ASN A 511 19.61 -3.64 -0.91
N MET A 512 20.47 -4.66 -0.95
CA MET A 512 21.89 -4.49 -0.65
C MET A 512 22.51 -3.42 -1.58
N PRO A 513 23.23 -2.40 -1.06
CA PRO A 513 23.90 -1.42 -1.90
C PRO A 513 24.87 -2.09 -2.88
N THR A 514 24.75 -1.78 -4.18
CA THR A 514 25.58 -2.37 -5.25
C THR A 514 27.03 -1.93 -5.17
N ASP A 515 27.28 -0.69 -4.73
CA ASP A 515 28.62 -0.19 -4.39
C ASP A 515 28.86 -0.34 -2.88
N SER A 516 29.71 -1.29 -2.49
CA SER A 516 30.09 -1.52 -1.09
C SER A 516 30.76 -0.31 -0.45
N ALA A 517 31.38 0.58 -1.24
CA ALA A 517 31.95 1.83 -0.72
C ALA A 517 30.87 2.82 -0.26
N LEU A 518 29.62 2.65 -0.68
CA LEU A 518 28.45 3.42 -0.26
C LEU A 518 27.70 2.78 0.93
N ASN A 519 28.09 1.59 1.40
CA ASN A 519 27.54 0.98 2.61
C ASN A 519 28.36 1.35 3.85
N GLY A 520 28.46 2.65 4.12
CA GLY A 520 29.27 3.20 5.21
C GLY A 520 28.79 2.82 6.61
N ALA A 521 27.49 2.53 6.76
CA ALA A 521 26.89 2.06 8.00
C ALA A 521 26.98 0.53 8.20
N MET A 522 27.61 -0.19 7.28
CA MET A 522 27.78 -1.66 7.32
C MET A 522 26.45 -2.41 7.47
N GLU A 523 25.42 -1.94 6.77
CA GLU A 523 24.09 -2.54 6.75
C GLU A 523 24.11 -3.93 6.08
N TRP A 524 23.16 -4.78 6.46
CA TRP A 524 22.91 -6.07 5.85
C TRP A 524 21.42 -6.23 5.51
N TYR A 525 21.14 -6.61 4.26
CA TYR A 525 19.80 -6.88 3.76
C TYR A 525 19.66 -8.37 3.40
N GLY A 526 18.64 -9.05 3.94
CA GLY A 526 18.39 -10.47 3.73
C GLY A 526 17.41 -11.07 4.75
N PRO A 527 16.99 -12.34 4.60
CA PRO A 527 15.81 -12.90 5.28
C PRO A 527 15.76 -12.80 6.83
N ASN A 528 16.91 -12.62 7.49
CA ASN A 528 17.03 -12.45 8.94
C ASN A 528 17.53 -11.04 9.31
N SER A 529 17.16 -10.04 8.52
CA SER A 529 17.49 -8.64 8.78
C SER A 529 16.29 -7.89 9.35
N ALA A 530 16.58 -6.94 10.22
CA ALA A 530 15.62 -5.99 10.75
C ALA A 530 16.22 -4.59 10.80
N CYS A 531 15.37 -3.59 10.93
CA CYS A 531 15.76 -2.21 11.12
C CYS A 531 16.13 -1.93 12.58
N PHE A 532 17.30 -1.32 12.77
CA PHE A 532 17.78 -0.85 14.06
C PHE A 532 18.01 0.66 14.05
N ASP A 533 17.62 1.33 15.13
CA ASP A 533 17.83 2.76 15.30
C ASP A 533 19.31 3.06 15.61
N PHE A 534 19.78 4.23 15.17
CA PHE A 534 21.14 4.70 15.43
C PHE A 534 21.19 5.68 16.59
N ALA A 535 22.17 5.49 17.48
CA ALA A 535 22.48 6.46 18.54
C ALA A 535 23.43 7.57 18.05
N SER A 536 24.15 7.36 16.95
CA SER A 536 25.06 8.34 16.37
C SER A 536 25.02 8.30 14.84
N VAL A 537 25.39 9.42 14.20
CA VAL A 537 25.63 9.45 12.76
C VAL A 537 26.84 8.57 12.45
N TRP A 538 26.71 7.68 11.46
CA TRP A 538 27.82 6.85 11.00
C TRP A 538 28.88 7.69 10.26
N SER A 539 30.14 7.37 10.45
CA SER A 539 31.26 8.02 9.78
C SER A 539 32.22 7.02 9.15
N GLN A 540 32.80 7.42 8.01
CA GLN A 540 33.84 6.70 7.29
C GLN A 540 35.06 7.60 7.15
N GLN A 541 36.20 7.13 7.63
CA GLN A 541 37.47 7.85 7.57
C GLN A 541 38.50 7.01 6.82
N SER A 542 39.29 7.66 5.98
CA SER A 542 40.54 7.14 5.44
C SER A 542 41.62 8.19 5.69
N CYS A 543 42.87 7.88 5.35
CA CYS A 543 43.98 8.81 5.54
C CYS A 543 43.88 10.12 4.75
N HIS A 544 43.03 10.18 3.74
CA HIS A 544 42.88 11.36 2.88
C HIS A 544 41.50 11.99 2.94
N VAL A 545 40.49 11.24 3.39
CA VAL A 545 39.09 11.62 3.24
C VAL A 545 38.30 11.18 4.47
N SER A 546 37.57 12.11 5.08
CA SER A 546 36.57 11.84 6.10
C SER A 546 35.20 12.18 5.55
N ARG A 547 34.22 11.28 5.73
CA ARG A 547 32.84 11.44 5.27
C ARG A 547 31.88 10.96 6.35
N THR A 548 30.76 11.66 6.50
CA THR A 548 29.63 11.19 7.30
C THR A 548 28.61 10.51 6.38
N TYR A 549 27.90 9.53 6.92
CA TYR A 549 26.87 8.84 6.18
C TYR A 549 25.71 9.79 5.83
N ILE A 550 25.21 9.68 4.59
CA ILE A 550 24.27 10.64 4.00
C ILE A 550 22.89 10.55 4.66
N HIS A 551 22.51 9.33 5.04
CA HIS A 551 21.30 9.01 5.77
C HIS A 551 21.69 8.64 7.21
N HIS A 552 20.89 9.04 8.18
CA HIS A 552 21.16 8.75 9.59
C HIS A 552 19.86 8.52 10.35
N GLY A 553 19.93 7.82 11.48
CA GLY A 553 18.78 7.56 12.34
C GLY A 553 18.39 6.09 12.41
N ALA A 554 18.49 5.32 11.32
CA ALA A 554 18.31 3.87 11.34
C ALA A 554 18.95 3.18 10.12
N GLY A 555 19.17 1.86 10.22
CA GLY A 555 19.67 1.00 9.13
C GLY A 555 19.29 -0.48 9.32
N CYS A 556 19.45 -1.28 8.27
CA CYS A 556 19.11 -2.71 8.29
C CYS A 556 20.31 -3.58 8.72
N TYR A 557 20.09 -4.52 9.63
CA TYR A 557 21.13 -5.42 10.14
C TYR A 557 20.61 -6.83 10.37
N GLU A 558 21.49 -7.81 10.21
CA GLU A 558 21.20 -9.21 10.53
C GLU A 558 20.99 -9.35 12.05
N TYR A 559 20.00 -10.14 12.44
CA TYR A 559 19.76 -10.48 13.83
C TYR A 559 19.53 -11.97 14.02
N GLU A 560 19.73 -12.42 15.26
CA GLU A 560 19.54 -13.81 15.66
C GLU A 560 18.96 -13.86 17.07
N CYS A 561 17.89 -14.63 17.27
CA CYS A 561 17.28 -14.87 18.57
C CYS A 561 17.75 -16.22 19.11
N THR A 562 18.73 -16.22 20.01
CA THR A 562 19.31 -17.42 20.62
C THR A 562 19.63 -17.20 22.09
N ASP A 563 19.65 -18.28 22.88
CA ASP A 563 19.96 -18.25 24.32
C ASP A 563 19.06 -17.26 25.11
N GLY A 564 17.80 -17.13 24.67
CA GLY A 564 16.82 -16.21 25.25
C GLY A 564 17.14 -14.72 25.05
N ARG A 565 18.03 -14.38 24.10
CA ARG A 565 18.48 -13.02 23.81
C ARG A 565 18.45 -12.71 22.31
N LEU A 566 18.33 -11.41 22.01
CA LEU A 566 18.52 -10.85 20.68
C LEU A 566 20.01 -10.56 20.45
N TRP A 567 20.54 -11.01 19.33
CA TRP A 567 21.92 -10.78 18.91
C TRP A 567 21.94 -10.04 17.58
N LEU A 568 22.73 -8.99 17.50
CA LEU A 568 22.96 -8.18 16.30
C LEU A 568 24.24 -8.65 15.59
N LYS A 569 24.21 -8.72 14.26
CA LYS A 569 25.38 -8.98 13.43
C LYS A 569 25.50 -7.93 12.33
N ILE A 570 26.71 -7.40 12.19
CA ILE A 570 27.06 -6.40 11.19
C ILE A 570 27.66 -7.06 9.95
N LEU A 571 27.51 -6.42 8.80
CA LEU A 571 28.16 -6.89 7.57
C LEU A 571 29.68 -6.96 7.78
N ASN A 572 30.31 -8.05 7.33
CA ASN A 572 31.73 -8.36 7.53
C ASN A 572 32.18 -8.47 9.01
N GLY A 573 31.24 -8.57 9.96
CA GLY A 573 31.53 -8.85 11.36
C GLY A 573 31.79 -10.34 11.60
N THR A 574 32.86 -10.66 12.32
CA THR A 574 33.13 -12.02 12.83
C THR A 574 32.42 -12.32 14.14
N TRP A 575 31.92 -11.30 14.83
CA TRP A 575 31.30 -11.39 16.15
C TRP A 575 29.87 -10.85 16.10
N ARG A 576 29.04 -11.33 17.03
CA ARG A 576 27.66 -10.91 17.26
C ARG A 576 27.55 -10.14 18.58
N TYR A 577 26.71 -9.12 18.62
CA TYR A 577 26.56 -8.21 19.75
C TYR A 577 25.22 -8.48 20.46
N PRO A 578 25.24 -8.86 21.75
CA PRO A 578 24.02 -9.14 22.50
C PRO A 578 23.27 -7.87 22.92
N CYS A 579 21.95 -7.91 22.83
CA CYS A 579 21.04 -6.92 23.40
C CYS A 579 20.52 -7.41 24.76
N TYR A 580 20.90 -6.75 25.84
CA TYR A 580 20.48 -7.09 27.20
C TYR A 580 19.22 -6.33 27.65
N LYS A 581 18.99 -5.14 27.10
CA LYS A 581 17.83 -4.28 27.38
C LYS A 581 17.54 -3.34 26.21
N SER A 582 16.30 -2.88 26.12
CA SER A 582 15.87 -1.81 25.23
C SER A 582 16.65 -0.53 25.54
N GLY A 583 17.06 0.18 24.49
CA GLY A 583 17.87 1.40 24.61
C GLY A 583 19.35 1.17 24.86
N GLN A 584 19.82 -0.08 24.96
CA GLN A 584 21.26 -0.37 25.05
C GLN A 584 21.97 0.11 23.77
N VAL A 585 23.03 0.88 23.93
CA VAL A 585 23.85 1.37 22.82
C VAL A 585 25.03 0.44 22.57
N ILE A 586 25.18 -0.04 21.33
CA ILE A 586 26.33 -0.79 20.85
C ILE A 586 27.19 0.15 20.00
N HIS A 587 28.40 0.43 20.45
CA HIS A 587 29.35 1.25 19.70
C HIS A 587 30.20 0.36 18.77
N LEU A 588 30.21 0.67 17.48
CA LEU A 588 30.82 -0.14 16.43
C LEU A 588 31.97 0.62 15.79
N ARG A 589 33.12 -0.06 15.65
CA ARG A 589 34.36 0.48 15.12
C ARG A 589 35.09 -0.60 14.33
N LYS A 590 35.12 -0.49 13.01
CA LYS A 590 35.75 -1.48 12.13
C LYS A 590 36.65 -0.84 11.09
N ILE A 591 37.73 -1.53 10.76
CA ILE A 591 38.56 -1.21 9.59
C ILE A 591 38.24 -2.24 8.51
N VAL A 592 37.75 -1.78 7.35
CA VAL A 592 37.45 -2.60 6.18
C VAL A 592 38.22 -2.01 4.99
N GLY A 593 39.21 -2.75 4.50
CA GLY A 593 40.19 -2.18 3.56
C GLY A 593 40.93 -0.99 4.20
N ASP A 594 40.97 0.15 3.51
CA ASP A 594 41.62 1.38 3.98
C ASP A 594 40.65 2.36 4.70
N TRP A 595 39.44 1.91 5.04
CA TRP A 595 38.41 2.73 5.65
C TRP A 595 38.12 2.30 7.08
N TYR A 596 38.11 3.28 7.99
CA TYR A 596 37.62 3.17 9.36
C TYR A 596 36.16 3.61 9.41
N HIS A 597 35.32 2.74 9.93
CA HIS A 597 33.89 2.95 10.11
C HIS A 597 33.60 3.09 11.60
N GLU A 598 32.88 4.14 11.98
CA GLU A 598 32.44 4.36 13.36
C GLU A 598 30.97 4.77 13.41
N GLY A 599 30.21 4.12 14.28
CA GLY A 599 28.79 4.40 14.49
C GLY A 599 28.27 3.71 15.75
N SER A 600 27.00 3.93 16.07
CA SER A 600 26.38 3.37 17.27
C SER A 600 24.94 2.95 16.98
N ILE A 601 24.56 1.76 17.40
CA ILE A 601 23.24 1.15 17.18
C ILE A 601 22.52 1.00 18.52
N ILE A 602 21.21 1.21 18.54
CA ILE A 602 20.34 1.04 19.71
C ILE A 602 19.64 -0.31 19.62
N CYS A 603 19.77 -1.11 20.67
CA CYS A 603 19.05 -2.36 20.82
C CYS A 603 17.55 -2.11 21.09
N PRO A 604 16.64 -2.76 20.34
CA PRO A 604 15.23 -2.79 20.69
C PRO A 604 14.97 -3.76 21.84
N HIS A 605 13.72 -3.78 22.33
CA HIS A 605 13.29 -4.84 23.23
C HIS A 605 13.29 -6.19 22.49
N CYS A 606 13.65 -7.26 23.18
CA CYS A 606 13.79 -8.60 22.57
C CYS A 606 12.49 -9.08 21.89
N THR A 607 11.33 -8.80 22.49
CA THR A 607 10.02 -9.20 21.96
C THR A 607 9.57 -8.39 20.74
N GLU A 608 10.28 -7.31 20.37
CA GLU A 608 9.97 -6.58 19.13
C GLU A 608 10.42 -7.35 17.89
N LEU A 609 11.46 -8.20 18.00
CA LEU A 609 12.02 -8.96 16.87
C LEU A 609 11.93 -10.48 17.05
N CYS A 610 12.01 -10.98 18.28
CA CYS A 610 11.94 -12.42 18.53
C CYS A 610 10.48 -12.88 18.63
N GLN A 611 10.09 -13.81 17.75
CA GLN A 611 8.72 -14.33 17.57
C GLN A 611 8.12 -15.00 18.83
N GLU A 612 6.81 -15.30 18.78
CA GLU A 612 6.02 -15.87 19.89
C GLU A 612 6.57 -17.18 20.49
N ASN A 613 7.30 -18.00 19.72
CA ASN A 613 7.90 -19.24 20.21
C ASN A 613 9.26 -19.06 20.89
N PHE A 614 9.73 -17.82 21.04
CA PHE A 614 10.99 -17.48 21.68
C PHE A 614 10.75 -16.82 23.04
N THR A 615 11.34 -17.38 24.10
CA THR A 615 11.25 -16.78 25.43
C THR A 615 12.42 -15.84 25.67
N CYS A 616 12.17 -14.54 25.63
CA CYS A 616 13.15 -13.53 25.99
C CYS A 616 13.44 -13.56 27.49
N LEU A 617 14.73 -13.56 27.86
CA LEU A 617 15.16 -13.38 29.24
C LEU A 617 14.80 -11.96 29.73
N PRO A 618 14.62 -11.77 31.05
CA PRO A 618 14.42 -10.44 31.63
C PRO A 618 15.55 -9.48 31.27
N GLU A 619 15.20 -8.21 31.07
CA GLU A 619 16.17 -7.16 30.80
C GLU A 619 17.21 -7.07 31.93
N SER A 620 18.46 -6.85 31.55
CA SER A 620 19.59 -6.77 32.49
C SER A 620 20.61 -5.74 32.01
N GLU A 621 21.45 -5.26 32.94
CA GLU A 621 22.62 -4.49 32.54
C GLU A 621 23.72 -5.44 32.01
N PRO A 622 24.44 -5.05 30.95
CA PRO A 622 25.54 -5.84 30.45
C PRO A 622 26.68 -5.86 31.48
N ALA A 623 27.23 -7.04 31.77
CA ALA A 623 28.32 -7.20 32.74
C ALA A 623 29.65 -6.55 32.28
N MET A 624 29.77 -6.27 30.99
CA MET A 624 30.93 -5.62 30.37
C MET A 624 30.45 -4.67 29.27
N TYR A 625 31.31 -3.73 28.87
CA TYR A 625 31.04 -2.87 27.71
C TYR A 625 30.75 -3.70 26.45
N ILE A 626 29.67 -3.38 25.76
CA ILE A 626 29.26 -4.04 24.50
C ILE A 626 29.56 -3.09 23.34
N GLY A 627 30.60 -3.40 22.59
CA GLY A 627 31.02 -2.64 21.43
C GLY A 627 32.46 -2.96 21.05
N ASP A 628 32.91 -2.36 19.96
CA ASP A 628 34.29 -2.50 19.51
C ASP A 628 35.22 -1.56 20.30
N GLU A 629 36.43 -2.07 20.59
CA GLU A 629 37.52 -1.26 21.12
C GLU A 629 37.93 -0.15 20.14
N VAL A 630 38.55 0.91 20.66
CA VAL A 630 39.04 2.01 19.84
C VAL A 630 40.19 1.53 18.96
N GLN A 631 40.01 1.65 17.65
CA GLN A 631 41.06 1.35 16.66
C GLN A 631 41.53 2.65 16.00
N HIS A 632 42.81 2.72 15.63
CA HIS A 632 43.40 3.88 14.96
C HIS A 632 43.85 3.54 13.54
N LEU A 633 43.41 4.34 12.57
CA LEU A 633 43.94 4.32 11.20
C LEU A 633 45.45 4.62 11.22
N ARG A 634 46.24 3.70 10.66
CA ARG A 634 47.68 3.90 10.50
C ARG A 634 47.96 4.58 9.17
N CYS A 635 47.94 5.91 9.18
CA CYS A 635 48.31 6.71 8.02
C CYS A 635 49.83 6.87 7.95
N GLY A 636 50.46 6.17 7.02
CA GLY A 636 51.91 6.25 6.84
C GLY A 636 52.32 7.64 6.34
N CYS A 637 53.07 8.40 7.14
CA CYS A 637 53.76 9.61 6.67
C CYS A 637 55.02 9.34 5.82
N ALA A 638 55.36 8.06 5.52
CA ALA A 638 56.65 7.72 4.96
C ALA A 638 56.64 6.46 4.07
N SER A 639 55.98 6.48 2.91
CA SER A 639 56.20 5.46 1.86
C SER A 639 56.67 6.02 0.52
N ASN A 640 56.59 7.35 0.31
CA ASN A 640 57.07 7.98 -0.93
C ASN A 640 58.44 8.66 -0.82
N PHE A 641 59.02 8.79 0.39
CA PHE A 641 60.32 9.47 0.56
C PHE A 641 61.52 8.51 0.57
N SER A 642 61.33 7.22 0.89
CA SER A 642 62.45 6.27 0.99
C SER A 642 62.94 5.76 -0.38
N HIS A 643 62.02 5.41 -1.29
CA HIS A 643 62.43 4.83 -2.58
C HIS A 643 63.10 5.86 -3.50
N ARG A 644 62.60 7.10 -3.57
CA ARG A 644 63.18 8.13 -4.45
C ARG A 644 64.51 8.70 -3.95
N VAL A 645 64.72 8.75 -2.63
CA VAL A 645 66.01 9.17 -2.06
C VAL A 645 67.06 8.08 -2.25
N VAL A 646 66.70 6.81 -2.07
CA VAL A 646 67.61 5.69 -2.35
C VAL A 646 67.93 5.58 -3.84
N GLU A 647 66.95 5.75 -4.74
CA GLU A 647 67.21 5.80 -6.20
C GLU A 647 68.07 7.00 -6.60
N MET A 648 67.85 8.19 -6.03
CA MET A 648 68.72 9.35 -6.28
C MET A 648 70.15 9.13 -5.77
N ILE A 649 70.32 8.54 -4.59
CA ILE A 649 71.65 8.23 -4.03
C ILE A 649 72.35 7.20 -4.91
N ILE A 650 71.63 6.17 -5.39
CA ILE A 650 72.17 5.15 -6.30
C ILE A 650 72.54 5.77 -7.66
N LEU A 651 71.72 6.66 -8.22
CA LEU A 651 72.02 7.40 -9.46
C LEU A 651 73.22 8.35 -9.30
N LEU A 652 73.37 9.02 -8.15
CA LEU A 652 74.53 9.86 -7.84
C LEU A 652 75.81 9.04 -7.66
N TYR A 653 75.72 7.84 -7.08
CA TYR A 653 76.85 6.91 -7.00
C TYR A 653 77.22 6.34 -8.37
N LEU A 654 76.25 5.95 -9.19
CA LEU A 654 76.48 5.43 -10.54
C LEU A 654 77.08 6.50 -11.46
N THR A 655 76.62 7.74 -11.41
CA THR A 655 77.20 8.85 -12.20
C THR A 655 78.63 9.18 -11.78
N ARG A 656 78.96 9.08 -10.48
CA ARG A 656 80.36 9.17 -10.01
C ARG A 656 81.23 8.02 -10.52
N ILE A 657 80.71 6.78 -10.55
CA ILE A 657 81.44 5.61 -11.05
C ILE A 657 81.66 5.72 -12.57
N VAL A 658 80.65 6.14 -13.34
CA VAL A 658 80.80 6.37 -14.79
C VAL A 658 81.78 7.52 -15.08
N GLY A 659 81.78 8.59 -14.27
CA GLY A 659 82.77 9.66 -14.35
C GLY A 659 84.21 9.22 -14.05
N TYR A 660 84.40 8.27 -13.13
CA TYR A 660 85.71 7.68 -12.85
C TYR A 660 86.19 6.75 -13.97
N ILE A 661 85.29 5.98 -14.59
CA ILE A 661 85.62 5.07 -15.70
C ILE A 661 85.96 5.84 -16.99
N LEU A 662 85.30 6.97 -17.25
CA LEU A 662 85.59 7.82 -18.41
C LEU A 662 86.88 8.65 -18.28
N ARG A 663 87.40 8.87 -17.06
CA ARG A 663 88.71 9.54 -16.84
C ARG A 663 89.93 8.62 -17.01
N PHE A 664 89.73 7.32 -17.18
CA PHE A 664 90.81 6.34 -17.41
C PHE A 664 90.92 5.85 -18.86
N ARG A 665 90.21 6.49 -19.79
CA ARG A 665 90.23 6.16 -21.24
C ARG A 665 90.43 7.39 -22.15
N LEU A 666 91.13 8.41 -21.66
CA LEU A 666 91.70 9.49 -22.48
C LEU A 666 93.16 9.69 -22.11
#